data_AF-A0A7S2PBH9-F1
#
_entry.id   AF-A0A7S2PBH9-F1
#
_cell.length_a   1.000
_cell.length_b   1.000
_cell.length_c   1.000
_cell.angle_alpha   90.00
_cell.angle_beta   90.00
_cell.angle_gamma   90.00
#
_symmetry.space_group_name_H-M   'P 1'
#
loop_
_entity.id
_entity.type
_entity.pdbx_description
1 polymer ?
#
loop_
_entity_poly.entity_id
_entity_poly.type
_entity_poly.pdbx_seq_one_letter_code
_entity_poly.pdbx_strand_id
1 'polypeptide(L)'
;MPSYHHLRTSTFDVRLRLRLRLLLIAIIFLAQSSYTVMGFARPYSRPATHAKNPLLKTTTISDARSANTSSRVRLSQSTNYSDRSSKRLRIKTKTMLSSIIATLLMTIKPAGAATAAAEKTKTMLSTVLAALSTTIKPAGTATAVAVAAAPSYHLTRILFLRMLAIVYIAAFSVAKFQNKGLIGDRGVAPARIVLNDCQKRQELRSARRKEWAEERKKYSQKGSWVMNKLSDSRIATLFRDNFWFRTDRADRPLPCLLWLAKDRRNLNPWLGGLATTGLLLSTIMLATGSANALLIFALWLIQRSFMSVGGVFYGYGWEPQLAELTFHAMFLVPLLSMDPFFGSKSGVFAVPTLVLWAIRFYLFKIMLGAGLIKIKSSDKKWKPGDMSTMYYFYETQPVPNPFSRQFHFMPKAWHKFEVWSNHFVELVAPFLLLLPFRKWRISGAIIQIMFQLTLVTSGNLSFLNWLTITPAILCLDDVFLTNNLSSIAQKVLIGTPMTSSFAASLKSGSMQLLHTPLPRMVISLAFFILMAKLNVKVVQNLLAKRQLMNASFDKLRLAGTYGAFGVVAEEREELIIESAVDANGPWKEYNFNVKPGDVNRTPRWISPYHHRIDWQLWISAQTGRIERNPWMLSFLLKLLQQEKDVIGLLESDPWDGSGTSPKYIRVEKYKYSYNKRGSSPYWNRERIGRYFPYGQGVLTEAMLKDIIRGR
;
A
#
# COMPACT_ATOMS: atom_id res chain seq x y z
N MET A 1 -37.60 -20.49 6.12
CA MET A 1 -37.34 -21.88 5.65
C MET A 1 -37.77 -21.93 4.19
N PRO A 2 -36.95 -22.47 3.26
CA PRO A 2 -36.57 -23.88 3.23
C PRO A 2 -35.04 -24.17 3.33
N SER A 3 -34.80 -25.38 3.82
CA SER A 3 -33.63 -26.26 3.92
C SER A 3 -32.42 -26.02 3.00
N TYR A 4 -31.29 -25.65 3.61
CA TYR A 4 -29.93 -25.90 3.07
C TYR A 4 -29.27 -27.03 3.88
N HIS A 5 -29.39 -28.25 3.39
CA HIS A 5 -28.59 -29.39 3.85
C HIS A 5 -27.56 -29.77 2.77
N HIS A 6 -26.31 -29.90 3.22
CA HIS A 6 -25.16 -30.53 2.54
C HIS A 6 -24.37 -29.77 1.47
N LEU A 7 -23.38 -29.00 1.96
CA LEU A 7 -21.98 -29.16 1.54
C LEU A 7 -21.10 -29.16 2.79
N ARG A 8 -20.93 -30.34 3.40
CA ARG A 8 -19.91 -30.62 4.43
C ARG A 8 -18.53 -30.55 3.76
N THR A 9 -17.97 -29.36 3.59
CA THR A 9 -16.52 -29.23 3.39
C THR A 9 -15.83 -29.37 4.74
N SER A 10 -15.02 -30.42 4.87
CA SER A 10 -14.34 -30.79 6.11
C SER A 10 -13.58 -29.62 6.73
N THR A 11 -13.83 -29.36 8.01
CA THR A 11 -13.18 -28.34 8.83
C THR A 11 -11.66 -28.55 8.98
N PHE A 12 -11.15 -29.70 8.50
CA PHE A 12 -9.74 -30.06 8.41
C PHE A 12 -8.99 -29.21 7.37
N ASP A 13 -9.62 -28.89 6.24
CA ASP A 13 -8.97 -28.23 5.09
C ASP A 13 -8.71 -26.73 5.35
N VAL A 14 -9.61 -26.07 6.08
CA VAL A 14 -9.44 -24.64 6.45
C VAL A 14 -8.32 -24.46 7.48
N ARG A 15 -8.13 -25.41 8.40
CA ARG A 15 -7.12 -25.33 9.48
C ARG A 15 -5.72 -25.67 8.98
N LEU A 16 -5.58 -26.62 8.05
CA LEU A 16 -4.30 -26.96 7.43
C LEU A 16 -3.79 -25.81 6.53
N ARG A 17 -4.66 -25.23 5.71
CA ARG A 17 -4.34 -24.05 4.88
C ARG A 17 -3.94 -22.83 5.71
N LEU A 18 -4.45 -22.72 6.93
CA LEU A 18 -4.12 -21.64 7.86
C LEU A 18 -2.75 -21.83 8.52
N ARG A 19 -2.46 -23.06 8.97
CA ARG A 19 -1.18 -23.42 9.60
C ARG A 19 -0.02 -23.29 8.61
N LEU A 20 -0.21 -23.69 7.36
CA LEU A 20 0.78 -23.53 6.29
C LEU A 20 1.09 -22.06 5.95
N ARG A 21 0.12 -21.14 6.08
CA ARG A 21 0.31 -19.70 5.81
C ARG A 21 1.06 -18.98 6.94
N LEU A 22 0.77 -19.32 8.19
CA LEU A 22 1.51 -18.78 9.35
C LEU A 22 2.93 -19.32 9.41
N LEU A 23 3.12 -20.61 9.09
CA LEU A 23 4.44 -21.19 8.94
C LEU A 23 5.21 -20.51 7.80
N LEU A 24 4.58 -20.24 6.66
CA LEU A 24 5.21 -19.55 5.54
C LEU A 24 5.63 -18.11 5.90
N ILE A 25 4.77 -17.33 6.56
CA ILE A 25 5.09 -15.96 6.99
C ILE A 25 6.20 -15.98 8.06
N ALA A 26 6.11 -16.86 9.06
CA ALA A 26 7.12 -17.00 10.09
C ALA A 26 8.46 -17.50 9.52
N ILE A 27 8.45 -18.44 8.58
CA ILE A 27 9.64 -18.91 7.86
C ILE A 27 10.22 -17.80 6.99
N ILE A 28 9.39 -16.99 6.31
CA ILE A 28 9.86 -15.82 5.55
C ILE A 28 10.55 -14.81 6.47
N PHE A 29 9.98 -14.51 7.64
CA PHE A 29 10.58 -13.59 8.62
C PHE A 29 11.84 -14.17 9.30
N LEU A 30 11.85 -15.46 9.67
CA LEU A 30 12.98 -16.14 10.33
C LEU A 30 14.14 -16.48 9.36
N ALA A 31 13.85 -16.78 8.10
CA ALA A 31 14.87 -16.97 7.08
C ALA A 31 15.61 -15.66 6.75
N GLN A 32 14.92 -14.52 6.90
CA GLN A 32 15.47 -13.21 6.65
C GLN A 32 16.34 -12.71 7.84
N SER A 33 16.05 -13.13 9.08
CA SER A 33 16.85 -12.77 10.27
C SER A 33 18.18 -13.52 10.36
N SER A 34 18.21 -14.78 9.92
CA SER A 34 19.43 -15.62 9.87
C SER A 34 20.57 -15.01 9.05
N TYR A 35 20.23 -14.09 8.13
CA TYR A 35 21.16 -13.37 7.27
C TYR A 35 21.81 -12.14 7.94
N THR A 36 21.15 -11.52 8.92
CA THR A 36 21.72 -10.33 9.60
C THR A 36 22.75 -10.74 10.64
N VAL A 37 22.54 -11.87 11.33
CA VAL A 37 23.49 -12.41 12.31
C VAL A 37 24.82 -12.81 11.65
N MET A 38 24.82 -13.23 10.38
CA MET A 38 26.04 -13.55 9.64
C MET A 38 26.83 -12.31 9.17
N GLY A 39 26.20 -11.14 9.04
CA GLY A 39 26.88 -9.87 8.79
C GLY A 39 27.52 -9.24 10.04
N PHE A 40 27.13 -9.72 11.23
CA PHE A 40 27.64 -9.25 12.53
C PHE A 40 28.74 -10.13 13.14
N ALA A 41 29.20 -11.18 12.44
CA ALA A 41 30.32 -11.99 12.90
C ALA A 41 31.63 -11.18 12.84
N ARG A 42 31.90 -10.40 13.91
CA ARG A 42 33.19 -9.78 14.18
C ARG A 42 34.26 -10.88 14.28
N PRO A 43 35.38 -10.82 13.54
CA PRO A 43 36.61 -11.40 14.05
C PRO A 43 37.10 -10.47 15.17
N TYR A 44 37.06 -10.94 16.40
CA TYR A 44 37.79 -10.34 17.51
C TYR A 44 39.30 -10.40 17.17
N SER A 45 39.88 -9.30 16.71
CA SER A 45 41.32 -9.07 16.81
C SER A 45 41.58 -8.28 18.09
N ARG A 46 42.26 -8.90 19.06
CA ARG A 46 42.71 -8.25 20.31
C ARG A 46 43.47 -6.95 19.98
N PRO A 47 43.26 -5.85 20.72
CA PRO A 47 44.08 -4.65 20.56
C PRO A 47 45.49 -4.93 21.11
N ALA A 48 46.51 -4.65 20.30
CA ALA A 48 47.89 -4.62 20.76
C ALA A 48 48.05 -3.45 21.74
N THR A 49 48.56 -3.77 22.93
CA THR A 49 48.85 -2.85 24.03
C THR A 49 49.87 -1.79 23.63
N HIS A 50 49.59 -0.54 24.01
CA HIS A 50 50.54 0.56 24.06
C HIS A 50 51.80 0.15 24.82
N ALA A 51 52.95 0.09 24.13
CA ALA A 51 54.26 0.17 24.74
C ALA A 51 54.88 1.51 24.35
N LYS A 52 55.27 2.26 25.38
CA LYS A 52 55.93 3.57 25.32
C LYS A 52 57.30 3.45 24.66
N ASN A 53 57.64 4.37 23.76
CA ASN A 53 59.03 4.67 23.42
C ASN A 53 59.62 5.59 24.49
N PRO A 54 60.90 5.41 24.83
CA PRO A 54 61.82 6.54 24.82
C PRO A 54 63.11 6.24 24.03
N LEU A 55 63.48 7.24 23.22
CA LEU A 55 64.84 7.76 22.96
C LEU A 55 66.04 6.79 22.96
N LEU A 56 66.70 6.65 21.79
CA LEU A 56 68.08 7.12 21.47
C LEU A 56 68.85 6.23 20.48
N LYS A 57 69.45 6.91 19.49
CA LYS A 57 70.79 6.71 18.90
C LYS A 57 71.12 5.57 17.91
N THR A 58 71.34 6.02 16.67
CA THR A 58 72.52 5.85 15.77
C THR A 58 72.92 4.49 15.16
N THR A 59 73.39 4.62 13.91
CA THR A 59 74.45 3.89 13.17
C THR A 59 74.10 2.68 12.28
N THR A 60 74.15 2.94 10.96
CA THR A 60 74.91 2.29 9.86
C THR A 60 74.97 0.76 9.62
N ILE A 61 74.65 0.41 8.35
CA ILE A 61 75.40 -0.44 7.37
C ILE A 61 75.35 -1.99 7.46
N SER A 62 75.11 -2.58 6.27
CA SER A 62 75.52 -3.87 5.66
C SER A 62 74.93 -5.24 6.07
N ASP A 63 74.55 -5.97 5.01
CA ASP A 63 74.81 -7.37 4.68
C ASP A 63 73.95 -8.55 5.21
N ALA A 64 73.24 -9.14 4.24
CA ALA A 64 73.30 -10.53 3.75
C ALA A 64 73.01 -11.75 4.66
N ARG A 65 71.99 -12.50 4.17
CA ARG A 65 71.87 -13.98 4.03
C ARG A 65 71.52 -14.90 5.21
N SER A 66 70.65 -15.84 4.85
CA SER A 66 70.10 -17.02 5.56
C SER A 66 69.00 -16.69 6.60
N ALA A 67 67.89 -17.41 6.73
CA ALA A 67 67.58 -18.78 6.36
C ALA A 67 66.10 -18.93 5.99
N ASN A 68 65.88 -19.78 5.00
CA ASN A 68 64.61 -20.16 4.42
C ASN A 68 64.21 -21.52 5.01
N THR A 69 63.40 -21.56 6.08
CA THR A 69 62.60 -22.76 6.49
C THR A 69 61.77 -22.43 7.72
N SER A 70 60.48 -22.07 7.57
CA SER A 70 59.47 -22.15 8.65
C SER A 70 58.01 -21.85 8.23
N SER A 71 57.76 -21.36 7.02
CA SER A 71 56.42 -20.83 6.65
C SER A 71 55.45 -21.85 6.01
N ARG A 72 55.85 -23.11 5.79
CA ARG A 72 55.02 -24.09 5.05
C ARG A 72 54.05 -24.95 5.87
N VAL A 73 54.08 -24.89 7.21
CA VAL A 73 53.24 -25.76 8.06
C VAL A 73 51.98 -25.05 8.63
N ARG A 74 51.90 -23.71 8.55
CA ARG A 74 50.79 -22.95 9.17
C ARG A 74 49.59 -22.63 8.25
N LEU A 75 49.67 -22.95 6.95
CA LEU A 75 48.60 -22.72 5.97
C LEU A 75 47.66 -23.91 5.72
N SER A 76 47.96 -25.11 6.25
CA SER A 76 47.12 -26.31 6.07
C SER A 76 46.05 -26.49 7.17
N GLN A 77 46.15 -25.77 8.30
CA GLN A 77 45.18 -25.89 9.39
C GLN A 77 44.03 -24.87 9.32
N SER A 78 44.23 -23.67 8.74
CA SER A 78 43.15 -22.67 8.60
C SER A 78 42.19 -22.96 7.43
N THR A 79 42.67 -23.63 6.39
CA THR A 79 41.88 -24.06 5.22
C THR A 79 40.94 -25.23 5.53
N ASN A 80 41.34 -26.13 6.44
CA ASN A 80 40.51 -27.28 6.84
C ASN A 80 39.31 -26.91 7.75
N TYR A 81 39.38 -25.79 8.48
CA TYR A 81 38.28 -25.34 9.36
C TYR A 81 37.19 -24.58 8.59
N SER A 82 37.56 -23.81 7.55
CA SER A 82 36.60 -23.14 6.67
C SER A 82 35.88 -24.15 5.74
N ASP A 83 36.56 -25.21 5.31
CA ASP A 83 35.94 -26.24 4.45
C ASP A 83 34.93 -27.13 5.21
N ARG A 84 35.22 -27.49 6.48
CA ARG A 84 34.29 -28.26 7.33
C ARG A 84 33.03 -27.48 7.72
N SER A 85 33.15 -26.19 8.00
CA SER A 85 32.00 -25.32 8.27
C SER A 85 31.16 -25.09 7.00
N SER A 86 31.79 -24.93 5.83
CA SER A 86 31.10 -24.85 4.54
C SER A 86 30.36 -26.14 4.17
N LYS A 87 30.95 -27.32 4.42
CA LYS A 87 30.31 -28.64 4.20
C LYS A 87 29.11 -28.87 5.12
N ARG A 88 29.23 -28.56 6.42
CA ARG A 88 28.09 -28.65 7.37
C ARG A 88 26.96 -27.67 7.00
N LEU A 89 27.30 -26.48 6.51
CA LEU A 89 26.33 -25.51 6.02
C LEU A 89 25.64 -26.04 4.75
N ARG A 90 26.37 -26.61 3.79
CA ARG A 90 25.81 -27.23 2.57
C ARG A 90 24.82 -28.36 2.90
N ILE A 91 25.15 -29.21 3.89
CA ILE A 91 24.27 -30.31 4.31
C ILE A 91 22.99 -29.77 4.94
N LYS A 92 23.08 -28.83 5.90
CA LYS A 92 21.91 -28.19 6.54
C LYS A 92 21.04 -27.42 5.54
N THR A 93 21.66 -26.78 4.56
CA THR A 93 20.95 -26.03 3.51
C THR A 93 20.23 -26.97 2.55
N LYS A 94 20.83 -28.10 2.17
CA LYS A 94 20.15 -29.14 1.37
C LYS A 94 18.97 -29.76 2.11
N THR A 95 19.10 -30.04 3.41
CA THR A 95 17.99 -30.58 4.21
C THR A 95 16.85 -29.57 4.30
N MET A 96 17.15 -28.31 4.60
CA MET A 96 16.16 -27.23 4.67
C MET A 96 15.46 -26.99 3.32
N LEU A 97 16.20 -27.03 2.21
CA LEU A 97 15.65 -26.89 0.86
C LEU A 97 14.71 -28.05 0.53
N SER A 98 15.09 -29.29 0.89
CA SER A 98 14.22 -30.46 0.70
C SER A 98 12.94 -30.36 1.51
N SER A 99 13.00 -29.85 2.75
CA SER A 99 11.82 -29.65 3.59
C SER A 99 10.91 -28.54 3.09
N ILE A 100 11.47 -27.43 2.57
CA ILE A 100 10.69 -26.34 1.97
C ILE A 100 10.01 -26.80 0.67
N ILE A 101 10.74 -27.53 -0.19
CA ILE A 101 10.21 -28.09 -1.44
C ILE A 101 9.11 -29.11 -1.14
N ALA A 102 9.32 -30.02 -0.18
CA ALA A 102 8.30 -30.97 0.26
C ALA A 102 7.05 -30.24 0.80
N THR A 103 7.24 -29.16 1.56
CA THR A 103 6.13 -28.35 2.09
C THR A 103 5.38 -27.62 0.96
N LEU A 104 6.09 -27.07 -0.03
CA LEU A 104 5.49 -26.41 -1.20
C LEU A 104 4.70 -27.40 -2.07
N LEU A 105 5.27 -28.58 -2.33
CA LEU A 105 4.61 -29.65 -3.09
C LEU A 105 3.38 -30.19 -2.35
N MET A 106 3.44 -30.34 -1.01
CA MET A 106 2.29 -30.73 -0.20
C MET A 106 1.16 -29.68 -0.18
N THR A 107 1.47 -28.39 -0.42
CA THR A 107 0.43 -27.35 -0.54
C THR A 107 -0.28 -27.34 -1.90
N ILE A 108 0.24 -28.09 -2.88
CA ILE A 108 -0.34 -28.29 -4.21
C ILE A 108 -0.99 -29.68 -4.23
N LYS A 109 -2.04 -29.89 -3.42
CA LYS A 109 -2.94 -31.02 -3.61
C LYS A 109 -4.10 -30.55 -4.51
N PRO A 110 -4.22 -31.02 -5.76
CA PRO A 110 -5.40 -30.73 -6.57
C PRO A 110 -6.60 -31.41 -5.92
N ALA A 111 -7.65 -30.63 -5.64
CA ALA A 111 -8.95 -31.19 -5.31
C ALA A 111 -9.57 -31.71 -6.61
N GLY A 112 -9.42 -33.01 -6.89
CA GLY A 112 -10.12 -33.72 -7.96
C GLY A 112 -9.70 -33.39 -9.40
N ALA A 113 -9.33 -34.43 -10.15
CA ALA A 113 -9.32 -34.49 -11.62
C ALA A 113 -8.51 -33.45 -12.44
N ALA A 114 -7.26 -33.15 -12.06
CA ALA A 114 -6.33 -32.42 -12.95
C ALA A 114 -4.88 -32.91 -12.81
N THR A 115 -4.62 -34.16 -13.19
CA THR A 115 -3.28 -34.78 -13.18
C THR A 115 -2.32 -34.09 -14.16
N ALA A 116 -2.78 -33.71 -15.36
CA ALA A 116 -1.95 -33.08 -16.39
C ALA A 116 -1.44 -31.67 -16.01
N ALA A 117 -2.23 -30.89 -15.27
CA ALA A 117 -1.82 -29.55 -14.82
C ALA A 117 -0.77 -29.62 -13.69
N ALA A 118 -0.91 -30.60 -12.80
CA ALA A 118 0.07 -30.86 -11.75
C ALA A 118 1.41 -31.35 -12.34
N GLU A 119 1.35 -32.15 -13.40
CA GLU A 119 2.51 -32.65 -14.12
C GLU A 119 3.23 -31.51 -14.86
N LYS A 120 2.54 -30.67 -15.64
CA LYS A 120 3.12 -29.46 -16.25
C LYS A 120 3.76 -28.51 -15.22
N THR A 121 3.15 -28.38 -14.04
CA THR A 121 3.69 -27.55 -12.96
C THR A 121 4.96 -28.16 -12.36
N LYS A 122 5.02 -29.48 -12.21
CA LYS A 122 6.24 -30.20 -11.80
C LYS A 122 7.35 -30.07 -12.84
N THR A 123 7.04 -30.21 -14.14
CA THR A 123 8.03 -30.06 -15.22
C THR A 123 8.56 -28.63 -15.27
N MET A 124 7.69 -27.62 -15.15
CA MET A 124 8.13 -26.22 -15.10
C MET A 124 9.01 -25.94 -13.88
N LEU A 125 8.66 -26.48 -12.70
CA LEU A 125 9.47 -26.36 -11.48
C LEU A 125 10.82 -27.08 -11.62
N SER A 126 10.88 -28.25 -12.27
CA SER A 126 12.14 -28.97 -12.49
C SER A 126 13.03 -28.26 -13.50
N THR A 127 12.47 -27.66 -14.56
CA THR A 127 13.21 -26.81 -15.50
C THR A 127 13.77 -25.56 -14.82
N VAL A 128 12.97 -24.91 -13.98
CA VAL A 128 13.42 -23.75 -13.18
C VAL A 128 14.50 -24.17 -12.17
N LEU A 129 14.38 -25.34 -11.55
CA LEU A 129 15.40 -25.88 -10.63
C LEU A 129 16.71 -26.24 -11.35
N ALA A 130 16.64 -26.80 -12.57
CA ALA A 130 17.81 -27.07 -13.40
C ALA A 130 18.49 -25.79 -13.89
N ALA A 131 17.70 -24.76 -14.23
CA ALA A 131 18.20 -23.43 -14.54
C ALA A 131 18.85 -22.74 -13.32
N LEU A 132 18.33 -22.99 -12.11
CA LEU A 132 18.92 -22.50 -10.86
C LEU A 132 20.16 -23.29 -10.43
N SER A 133 20.27 -24.60 -10.74
CA SER A 133 21.45 -25.39 -10.39
C SER A 133 22.64 -25.11 -11.31
N THR A 134 22.38 -24.77 -12.57
CA THR A 134 23.42 -24.34 -13.52
C THR A 134 24.02 -22.98 -13.15
N THR A 135 23.27 -22.13 -12.44
CA THR A 135 23.79 -20.86 -11.86
C THR A 135 24.67 -21.06 -10.62
N ILE A 136 24.73 -22.29 -10.06
CA ILE A 136 25.47 -22.62 -8.81
C ILE A 136 26.79 -23.38 -9.12
N LYS A 137 27.28 -23.39 -10.38
CA LYS A 137 28.66 -23.82 -10.63
C LYS A 137 29.64 -22.72 -10.15
N PRO A 138 30.62 -23.03 -9.28
CA PRO A 138 31.72 -22.11 -9.04
C PRO A 138 32.64 -22.15 -10.26
N ALA A 139 32.65 -21.07 -11.05
CA ALA A 139 33.68 -20.91 -12.07
C ALA A 139 34.97 -20.44 -11.39
N GLY A 140 36.05 -21.21 -11.57
CA GLY A 140 37.39 -20.76 -11.24
C GLY A 140 37.73 -19.46 -11.96
N THR A 141 38.62 -18.68 -11.34
CA THR A 141 39.27 -17.46 -11.87
C THR A 141 38.35 -16.52 -12.64
N ALA A 142 37.90 -15.48 -11.94
CA ALA A 142 37.17 -14.35 -12.49
C ALA A 142 37.92 -13.74 -13.69
N THR A 143 37.52 -14.13 -14.90
CA THR A 143 37.82 -13.39 -16.12
C THR A 143 36.77 -12.30 -16.24
N ALA A 144 37.23 -11.05 -16.35
CA ALA A 144 36.40 -9.88 -16.59
C ALA A 144 35.81 -9.97 -18.00
N VAL A 145 34.74 -10.75 -18.17
CA VAL A 145 33.93 -10.72 -19.38
C VAL A 145 33.06 -9.47 -19.28
N ALA A 146 33.24 -8.55 -20.23
CA ALA A 146 32.39 -7.40 -20.43
C ALA A 146 30.96 -7.87 -20.77
N VAL A 147 30.18 -8.19 -19.74
CA VAL A 147 28.74 -8.40 -19.86
C VAL A 147 28.15 -7.05 -20.24
N ALA A 148 27.58 -6.95 -21.44
CA ALA A 148 26.75 -5.81 -21.84
C ALA A 148 25.83 -5.44 -20.66
N ALA A 149 26.07 -4.27 -20.06
CA ALA A 149 25.68 -3.97 -18.68
C ALA A 149 24.20 -4.26 -18.45
N ALA A 150 23.88 -5.31 -17.69
CA ALA A 150 22.52 -5.61 -17.29
C ALA A 150 21.91 -4.39 -16.58
N PRO A 151 20.64 -4.04 -16.82
CA PRO A 151 20.05 -2.85 -16.23
C PRO A 151 20.05 -2.95 -14.70
N SER A 152 20.72 -2.01 -14.03
CA SER A 152 20.70 -1.86 -12.58
C SER A 152 19.54 -0.94 -12.14
N TYR A 153 19.13 -1.05 -10.87
CA TYR A 153 17.98 -0.33 -10.30
C TYR A 153 18.24 0.25 -8.90
N HIS A 154 19.50 0.49 -8.55
CA HIS A 154 19.87 0.97 -7.22
C HIS A 154 19.41 2.40 -6.98
N LEU A 155 19.69 3.30 -7.93
CA LEU A 155 19.25 4.70 -7.88
C LEU A 155 17.74 4.79 -8.07
N THR A 156 17.20 3.98 -8.98
CA THR A 156 15.75 3.88 -9.18
C THR A 156 15.03 3.47 -7.90
N ARG A 157 15.57 2.51 -7.14
CA ARG A 157 14.98 2.09 -5.86
C ARG A 157 14.98 3.22 -4.83
N ILE A 158 16.04 4.03 -4.75
CA ILE A 158 16.09 5.19 -3.85
C ILE A 158 15.00 6.20 -4.22
N LEU A 159 14.88 6.52 -5.50
CA LEU A 159 13.85 7.44 -6.00
C LEU A 159 12.44 6.90 -5.72
N PHE A 160 12.22 5.60 -5.94
CA PHE A 160 10.98 4.91 -5.59
C PHE A 160 10.65 5.06 -4.09
N LEU A 161 11.61 4.81 -3.19
CA LEU A 161 11.40 4.92 -1.75
C LEU A 161 11.08 6.36 -1.33
N ARG A 162 11.75 7.36 -1.93
CA ARG A 162 11.45 8.78 -1.68
C ARG A 162 10.05 9.16 -2.16
N MET A 163 9.63 8.72 -3.33
CA MET A 163 8.28 8.96 -3.82
C MET A 163 7.22 8.26 -2.97
N LEU A 164 7.47 7.01 -2.56
CA LEU A 164 6.61 6.30 -1.61
C LEU A 164 6.53 7.04 -0.26
N ALA A 165 7.64 7.63 0.18
CA ALA A 165 7.68 8.43 1.40
C ALA A 165 6.82 9.69 1.29
N ILE A 166 6.89 10.41 0.17
CA ILE A 166 6.04 11.59 -0.09
C ILE A 166 4.56 11.21 -0.04
N VAL A 167 4.18 10.09 -0.67
CA VAL A 167 2.80 9.58 -0.61
C VAL A 167 2.38 9.27 0.82
N TYR A 168 3.26 8.66 1.62
CA TYR A 168 2.98 8.40 3.04
C TYR A 168 2.90 9.65 3.90
N ILE A 169 3.73 10.66 3.64
CA ILE A 169 3.67 11.95 4.32
C ILE A 169 2.31 12.59 4.06
N ALA A 170 1.83 12.58 2.81
CA ALA A 170 0.49 13.06 2.48
C ALA A 170 -0.60 12.26 3.22
N ALA A 171 -0.56 10.93 3.14
CA ALA A 171 -1.55 10.05 3.77
C ALA A 171 -1.59 10.21 5.31
N PHE A 172 -0.44 10.29 5.98
CA PHE A 172 -0.37 10.45 7.42
C PHE A 172 -0.58 11.89 7.89
N SER A 173 -0.34 12.90 7.04
CA SER A 173 -0.78 14.27 7.32
C SER A 173 -2.30 14.34 7.35
N VAL A 174 -2.96 13.72 6.36
CA VAL A 174 -4.43 13.58 6.35
C VAL A 174 -4.90 12.88 7.63
N ALA A 175 -4.27 11.76 8.01
CA ALA A 175 -4.61 11.05 9.24
C ALA A 175 -4.40 11.92 10.49
N LYS A 176 -3.28 12.65 10.58
CA LYS A 176 -2.92 13.47 11.74
C LYS A 176 -3.92 14.59 11.98
N PHE A 177 -4.33 15.28 10.92
CA PHE A 177 -5.18 16.47 11.04
C PHE A 177 -6.68 16.17 10.99
N GLN A 178 -7.10 15.08 10.35
CA GLN A 178 -8.54 14.79 10.16
C GLN A 178 -9.07 13.64 11.02
N ASN A 179 -8.24 12.68 11.48
CA ASN A 179 -8.79 11.49 12.16
C ASN A 179 -9.51 11.84 13.46
N LYS A 180 -9.13 12.91 14.17
CA LYS A 180 -9.80 13.31 15.41
C LYS A 180 -11.28 13.67 15.16
N GLY A 181 -11.54 14.48 14.13
CA GLY A 181 -12.89 14.84 13.71
C GLY A 181 -13.64 13.73 12.97
N LEU A 182 -12.94 12.89 12.22
CA LEU A 182 -13.60 11.84 11.43
C LEU A 182 -13.90 10.57 12.22
N ILE A 183 -12.89 10.01 12.89
CA ILE A 183 -12.94 8.69 13.52
C ILE A 183 -12.49 8.68 14.99
N GLY A 184 -12.24 9.86 15.56
CA GLY A 184 -11.92 10.03 16.97
C GLY A 184 -13.13 9.77 17.86
N ASP A 185 -12.93 9.84 19.18
CA ASP A 185 -13.95 9.42 20.15
C ASP A 185 -15.25 10.26 20.10
N ARG A 186 -15.14 11.53 19.70
CA ARG A 186 -16.26 12.46 19.43
C ARG A 186 -16.44 12.78 17.95
N GLY A 187 -15.71 12.09 17.07
CA GLY A 187 -15.77 12.31 15.64
C GLY A 187 -17.07 11.81 15.01
N VAL A 188 -17.19 12.01 13.68
CA VAL A 188 -18.37 11.64 12.89
C VAL A 188 -18.67 10.13 12.94
N ALA A 189 -17.64 9.30 12.80
CA ALA A 189 -17.75 7.84 12.81
C ALA A 189 -16.68 7.22 13.75
N PRO A 190 -16.88 7.27 15.07
CA PRO A 190 -15.86 6.88 16.04
C PRO A 190 -15.33 5.45 15.84
N ALA A 191 -14.01 5.29 15.76
CA ALA A 191 -13.33 4.01 15.57
C ALA A 191 -13.69 2.97 16.65
N ARG A 192 -13.97 3.43 17.87
CA ARG A 192 -14.38 2.58 19.00
C ARG A 192 -15.63 1.76 18.69
N ILE A 193 -16.58 2.30 17.90
CA ILE A 193 -17.82 1.59 17.54
C ILE A 193 -17.46 0.36 16.71
N VAL A 194 -16.57 0.52 15.71
CA VAL A 194 -16.10 -0.59 14.88
C VAL A 194 -15.37 -1.65 15.70
N LEU A 195 -14.51 -1.23 16.62
CA LEU A 195 -13.80 -2.16 17.50
C LEU A 195 -14.75 -2.92 18.43
N ASN A 196 -15.73 -2.24 19.02
CA ASN A 196 -16.74 -2.88 19.89
C ASN A 196 -17.60 -3.88 19.11
N ASP A 197 -18.05 -3.53 17.90
CA ASP A 197 -18.79 -4.45 17.02
C ASP A 197 -17.96 -5.68 16.64
N CYS A 198 -16.65 -5.50 16.40
CA CYS A 198 -15.74 -6.61 16.13
C CYS A 198 -15.54 -7.50 17.35
N GLN A 199 -15.42 -6.91 18.54
CA GLN A 199 -15.30 -7.65 19.79
C GLN A 199 -16.57 -8.46 20.09
N LYS A 200 -17.76 -7.86 19.97
CA LYS A 200 -19.03 -8.57 20.19
C LYS A 200 -19.17 -9.78 19.26
N ARG A 201 -18.82 -9.62 17.98
CA ARG A 201 -18.80 -10.73 17.01
C ARG A 201 -17.75 -11.80 17.36
N GLN A 202 -16.61 -11.39 17.89
CA GLN A 202 -15.60 -12.33 18.37
C GLN A 202 -16.11 -13.14 19.58
N GLU A 203 -16.75 -12.50 20.55
CA GLU A 203 -17.28 -13.15 21.75
C GLU A 203 -18.31 -14.21 21.39
N LEU A 204 -19.27 -13.86 20.52
CA LEU A 204 -20.27 -14.80 19.99
C LEU A 204 -19.61 -16.00 19.28
N ARG A 205 -18.56 -15.76 18.49
CA ARG A 205 -17.80 -16.85 17.83
C ARG A 205 -17.01 -17.70 18.81
N SER A 206 -16.49 -17.09 19.86
CA SER A 206 -15.70 -17.77 20.87
C SER A 206 -16.58 -18.66 21.74
N ALA A 207 -17.78 -18.20 22.10
CA ALA A 207 -18.82 -18.99 22.77
C ALA A 207 -19.20 -20.23 21.95
N ARG A 208 -19.60 -20.04 20.69
CA ARG A 208 -19.93 -21.14 19.76
C ARG A 208 -18.80 -22.16 19.59
N ARG A 209 -17.53 -21.71 19.68
CA ARG A 209 -16.40 -22.63 19.61
C ARG A 209 -16.20 -23.46 20.86
N LYS A 210 -16.48 -22.90 22.04
CA LYS A 210 -16.43 -23.65 23.30
C LYS A 210 -17.48 -24.75 23.28
N GLU A 211 -18.72 -24.41 22.90
CA GLU A 211 -19.80 -25.37 22.64
C GLU A 211 -19.35 -26.47 21.67
N TRP A 212 -18.82 -26.10 20.49
CA TRP A 212 -18.33 -27.09 19.51
C TRP A 212 -17.12 -27.90 19.98
N ALA A 213 -16.28 -27.37 20.86
CA ALA A 213 -15.14 -28.09 21.40
C ALA A 213 -15.61 -29.13 22.43
N GLU A 214 -16.58 -28.77 23.26
CA GLU A 214 -17.26 -29.67 24.21
C GLU A 214 -18.04 -30.76 23.48
N GLU A 215 -18.79 -30.42 22.43
CA GLU A 215 -19.42 -31.41 21.55
C GLU A 215 -18.38 -32.35 20.92
N ARG A 216 -17.26 -31.82 20.39
CA ARG A 216 -16.21 -32.67 19.82
C ARG A 216 -15.57 -33.62 20.83
N LYS A 217 -15.46 -33.24 22.11
CA LYS A 217 -14.97 -34.13 23.16
C LYS A 217 -15.86 -35.37 23.32
N LYS A 218 -17.17 -35.25 23.03
CA LYS A 218 -18.10 -36.39 23.02
C LYS A 218 -17.82 -37.39 21.89
N TYR A 219 -17.14 -36.98 20.82
CA TYR A 219 -16.97 -37.80 19.60
C TYR A 219 -15.50 -38.07 19.19
N SER A 220 -14.51 -37.51 19.91
CA SER A 220 -13.10 -37.52 19.47
C SER A 220 -12.21 -38.38 20.37
N GLN A 221 -12.06 -39.68 20.05
CA GLN A 221 -11.11 -40.57 20.75
C GLN A 221 -9.68 -40.60 20.19
N LYS A 222 -9.42 -40.16 18.95
CA LYS A 222 -8.07 -40.27 18.33
C LYS A 222 -7.70 -39.03 17.51
N GLY A 223 -7.08 -38.04 18.14
CA GLY A 223 -6.49 -36.88 17.47
C GLY A 223 -4.99 -36.75 17.77
N SER A 224 -4.19 -36.39 16.76
CA SER A 224 -2.71 -36.28 16.85
C SER A 224 -2.26 -35.37 17.99
N TRP A 225 -1.57 -35.96 18.97
CA TRP A 225 -1.11 -35.34 20.23
C TRP A 225 -0.33 -34.03 20.03
N VAL A 226 0.57 -33.98 19.04
CA VAL A 226 1.40 -32.79 18.73
C VAL A 226 0.55 -31.60 18.26
N MET A 227 -0.49 -31.88 17.47
CA MET A 227 -1.33 -30.85 16.87
C MET A 227 -2.35 -30.24 17.84
N ASN A 228 -2.77 -31.02 18.84
CA ASN A 228 -3.59 -30.52 19.95
C ASN A 228 -2.74 -29.62 20.86
N LYS A 229 -1.51 -30.05 21.20
CA LYS A 229 -0.59 -29.28 22.05
C LYS A 229 -0.20 -27.91 21.47
N LEU A 230 -0.02 -27.82 20.14
CA LEU A 230 0.28 -26.56 19.45
C LEU A 230 -0.93 -25.62 19.35
N SER A 231 -2.14 -26.15 19.08
CA SER A 231 -3.35 -25.33 19.00
C SER A 231 -3.85 -24.82 20.35
N ASP A 232 -3.52 -25.55 21.41
CA ASP A 232 -3.97 -25.28 22.78
C ASP A 232 -2.90 -24.53 23.58
N SER A 233 -1.77 -24.18 22.95
CA SER A 233 -0.75 -23.35 23.58
C SER A 233 -1.31 -21.96 23.92
N ARG A 234 -0.88 -21.41 25.06
CA ARG A 234 -1.27 -20.07 25.53
C ARG A 234 -0.94 -18.99 24.48
N ILE A 235 0.20 -19.12 23.80
CA ILE A 235 0.62 -18.19 22.74
C ILE A 235 -0.25 -18.32 21.49
N ALA A 236 -0.56 -19.53 21.04
CA ALA A 236 -1.45 -19.73 19.89
C ALA A 236 -2.86 -19.21 20.21
N THR A 237 -3.34 -19.41 21.44
CA THR A 237 -4.63 -18.88 21.91
C THR A 237 -4.60 -17.34 21.95
N LEU A 238 -3.58 -16.73 22.55
CA LEU A 238 -3.42 -15.27 22.59
C LEU A 238 -3.31 -14.65 21.20
N PHE A 239 -2.51 -15.23 20.30
CA PHE A 239 -2.39 -14.75 18.92
C PHE A 239 -3.72 -14.89 18.18
N ARG A 240 -4.38 -16.04 18.34
CA ARG A 240 -5.65 -16.33 17.68
C ARG A 240 -6.78 -15.41 18.16
N ASP A 241 -6.84 -15.15 19.46
CA ASP A 241 -7.89 -14.36 20.10
C ASP A 241 -7.64 -12.86 20.00
N ASN A 242 -6.37 -12.41 19.91
CA ASN A 242 -6.06 -10.99 19.77
C ASN A 242 -5.84 -10.53 18.32
N PHE A 243 -5.47 -11.43 17.40
CA PHE A 243 -5.04 -11.05 16.04
C PHE A 243 -5.84 -11.72 14.91
N TRP A 244 -6.21 -13.00 15.05
CA TRP A 244 -6.74 -13.77 13.89
C TRP A 244 -8.27 -13.77 13.77
N PHE A 245 -9.01 -13.91 14.87
CA PHE A 245 -10.47 -14.05 14.82
C PHE A 245 -11.26 -12.75 14.93
N ARG A 246 -10.57 -11.63 15.13
CA ARG A 246 -11.16 -10.30 15.00
C ARG A 246 -11.28 -10.02 13.52
N THR A 247 -12.51 -9.99 13.02
CA THR A 247 -12.77 -9.76 11.60
C THR A 247 -13.64 -8.55 11.35
N ASP A 248 -13.41 -7.89 10.22
CA ASP A 248 -14.30 -6.87 9.69
C ASP A 248 -15.69 -7.44 9.34
N ARG A 249 -16.59 -6.60 8.80
CA ARG A 249 -17.94 -7.02 8.34
C ARG A 249 -17.91 -8.09 7.24
N ALA A 250 -16.79 -8.29 6.55
CA ALA A 250 -16.62 -9.26 5.48
C ALA A 250 -15.87 -10.53 5.93
N ASP A 251 -15.79 -10.76 7.25
CA ASP A 251 -15.13 -11.93 7.85
C ASP A 251 -13.63 -12.06 7.56
N ARG A 252 -12.97 -10.92 7.32
CA ARG A 252 -11.53 -10.85 7.07
C ARG A 252 -10.79 -10.41 8.33
N PRO A 253 -9.59 -10.96 8.64
CA PRO A 253 -8.78 -10.51 9.77
C PRO A 253 -8.61 -8.99 9.79
N LEU A 254 -8.71 -8.41 10.98
CA LEU A 254 -8.62 -6.97 11.21
C LEU A 254 -7.27 -6.61 11.87
N PRO A 255 -6.15 -6.56 11.11
CA PRO A 255 -4.85 -6.17 11.65
C PRO A 255 -4.87 -4.69 12.02
N CYS A 256 -4.98 -4.40 13.31
CA CYS A 256 -5.11 -3.04 13.82
C CYS A 256 -4.35 -2.86 15.13
N LEU A 257 -3.47 -1.86 15.20
CA LEU A 257 -2.69 -1.52 16.38
C LEU A 257 -3.56 -0.94 17.51
N LEU A 258 -4.74 -0.39 17.20
CA LEU A 258 -5.67 0.14 18.20
C LEU A 258 -6.18 -0.93 19.17
N TRP A 259 -6.05 -2.21 18.83
CA TRP A 259 -6.32 -3.31 19.75
C TRP A 259 -5.38 -3.36 20.96
N LEU A 260 -4.22 -2.69 20.88
CA LEU A 260 -3.25 -2.60 21.96
C LEU A 260 -3.56 -1.43 22.92
N ALA A 261 -4.56 -0.62 22.61
CA ALA A 261 -5.02 0.44 23.50
C ALA A 261 -5.61 -0.15 24.79
N LYS A 262 -4.98 0.16 25.93
CA LYS A 262 -5.46 -0.26 27.26
C LYS A 262 -6.85 0.31 27.54
N ASP A 263 -7.02 1.61 27.33
CA ASP A 263 -8.33 2.28 27.41
C ASP A 263 -8.90 2.44 26.00
N ARG A 264 -10.00 1.73 25.73
CA ARG A 264 -10.72 1.79 24.44
C ARG A 264 -11.83 2.84 24.42
N ARG A 265 -12.05 3.54 25.53
CA ARG A 265 -13.00 4.67 25.61
C ARG A 265 -12.40 5.95 25.04
N ASN A 266 -11.07 6.05 25.03
CA ASN A 266 -10.30 7.18 24.51
C ASN A 266 -9.21 6.69 23.54
N LEU A 267 -9.52 6.63 22.25
CA LEU A 267 -8.59 6.22 21.18
C LEU A 267 -7.81 7.39 20.57
N ASN A 268 -8.18 8.64 20.87
CA ASN A 268 -7.53 9.81 20.29
C ASN A 268 -5.99 9.84 20.43
N PRO A 269 -5.39 9.53 21.61
CA PRO A 269 -3.93 9.47 21.75
C PRO A 269 -3.29 8.42 20.83
N TRP A 270 -3.95 7.27 20.64
CA TRP A 270 -3.47 6.24 19.73
C TRP A 270 -3.60 6.66 18.27
N LEU A 271 -4.73 7.26 17.87
CA LEU A 271 -4.90 7.76 16.51
C LEU A 271 -3.85 8.83 16.17
N GLY A 272 -3.65 9.79 17.07
CA GLY A 272 -2.64 10.84 16.92
C GLY A 272 -1.22 10.30 16.95
N GLY A 273 -0.91 9.38 17.87
CA GLY A 273 0.40 8.75 18.00
C GLY A 273 0.77 7.92 16.79
N LEU A 274 -0.15 7.09 16.29
CA LEU A 274 0.05 6.30 15.08
C LEU A 274 0.28 7.19 13.85
N ALA A 275 -0.48 8.27 13.69
CA ALA A 275 -0.31 9.21 12.57
C ALA A 275 1.04 9.94 12.66
N THR A 276 1.43 10.36 13.86
CA THR A 276 2.71 11.05 14.10
C THR A 276 3.91 10.12 13.88
N THR A 277 3.83 8.87 14.34
CA THR A 277 4.85 7.84 14.07
C THR A 277 4.94 7.54 12.58
N GLY A 278 3.80 7.43 11.88
CA GLY A 278 3.75 7.27 10.44
C GLY A 278 4.48 8.40 9.72
N LEU A 279 4.16 9.66 10.07
CA LEU A 279 4.85 10.86 9.56
C LEU A 279 6.36 10.78 9.79
N LEU A 280 6.79 10.55 11.04
CA LEU A 280 8.20 10.46 11.40
C LEU A 280 8.95 9.41 10.58
N LEU A 281 8.41 8.18 10.50
CA LEU A 281 9.02 7.09 9.74
C LEU A 281 9.09 7.41 8.24
N SER A 282 8.05 8.03 7.68
CA SER A 282 8.06 8.45 6.28
C SER A 282 9.05 9.60 6.02
N THR A 283 9.19 10.56 6.94
CA THR A 283 10.20 11.62 6.84
C THR A 283 11.63 11.07 6.93
N ILE A 284 11.88 10.10 7.81
CA ILE A 284 13.18 9.40 7.88
C ILE A 284 13.47 8.70 6.55
N MET A 285 12.49 7.98 5.98
CA MET A 285 12.64 7.31 4.69
C MET A 285 12.90 8.31 3.55
N LEU A 286 12.23 9.47 3.55
CA LEU A 286 12.46 10.53 2.57
C LEU A 286 13.88 11.12 2.69
N ALA A 287 14.27 11.54 3.89
CA ALA A 287 15.54 12.19 4.17
C ALA A 287 16.73 11.28 3.82
N THR A 288 16.67 10.02 4.28
CA THR A 288 17.75 9.06 4.03
C THR A 288 17.74 8.50 2.61
N GLY A 289 16.59 8.51 1.92
CA GLY A 289 16.42 7.80 0.65
C GLY A 289 16.54 6.28 0.79
N SER A 290 16.38 5.77 2.02
CA SER A 290 16.60 4.36 2.35
C SER A 290 15.53 3.86 3.32
N ALA A 291 15.35 2.55 3.33
CA ALA A 291 14.44 1.87 4.23
C ALA A 291 14.91 0.44 4.46
N ASN A 292 14.48 -0.13 5.58
CA ASN A 292 14.56 -1.55 5.85
C ASN A 292 13.15 -2.15 5.90
N ALA A 293 13.04 -3.47 5.82
CA ALA A 293 11.73 -4.12 5.75
C ALA A 293 10.90 -3.89 7.03
N LEU A 294 11.54 -3.68 8.19
CA LEU A 294 10.84 -3.35 9.43
C LEU A 294 10.17 -1.97 9.39
N LEU A 295 10.86 -0.96 8.86
CA LEU A 295 10.30 0.39 8.68
C LEU A 295 9.11 0.34 7.72
N ILE A 296 9.28 -0.32 6.57
CA ILE A 296 8.19 -0.47 5.59
C ILE A 296 7.02 -1.26 6.19
N PHE A 297 7.31 -2.30 6.98
CA PHE A 297 6.29 -3.06 7.71
C PHE A 297 5.54 -2.22 8.74
N ALA A 298 6.23 -1.35 9.47
CA ALA A 298 5.60 -0.42 10.40
C ALA A 298 4.66 0.55 9.68
N LEU A 299 5.11 1.20 8.59
CA LEU A 299 4.28 2.07 7.75
C LEU A 299 3.03 1.33 7.24
N TRP A 300 3.22 0.11 6.74
CA TRP A 300 2.13 -0.75 6.28
C TRP A 300 1.14 -1.05 7.42
N LEU A 301 1.63 -1.46 8.59
CA LEU A 301 0.78 -1.85 9.73
C LEU A 301 -0.01 -0.65 10.27
N ILE A 302 0.58 0.53 10.34
CA ILE A 302 -0.09 1.77 10.73
C ILE A 302 -1.20 2.10 9.72
N GLN A 303 -0.90 2.08 8.42
CA GLN A 303 -1.87 2.31 7.36
C GLN A 303 -3.04 1.31 7.42
N ARG A 304 -2.74 0.02 7.61
CA ARG A 304 -3.76 -1.03 7.80
C ARG A 304 -4.61 -0.83 9.04
N SER A 305 -4.04 -0.25 10.10
CA SER A 305 -4.76 0.04 11.33
C SER A 305 -5.83 1.10 11.11
N PHE A 306 -5.53 2.18 10.38
CA PHE A 306 -6.53 3.19 10.04
C PHE A 306 -7.59 2.67 9.07
N MET A 307 -7.19 1.97 8.01
CA MET A 307 -8.13 1.37 7.07
C MET A 307 -9.12 0.39 7.73
N SER A 308 -8.69 -0.28 8.79
CA SER A 308 -9.50 -1.26 9.52
C SER A 308 -10.67 -0.63 10.28
N VAL A 309 -10.49 0.56 10.84
CA VAL A 309 -11.52 1.25 11.64
C VAL A 309 -12.12 2.47 10.94
N GLY A 310 -11.52 2.89 9.83
CA GLY A 310 -11.81 4.14 9.16
C GLY A 310 -13.13 4.23 8.41
N GLY A 311 -13.81 3.10 8.22
CA GLY A 311 -15.12 3.03 7.56
C GLY A 311 -15.12 3.70 6.18
N VAL A 312 -16.16 4.50 5.90
CA VAL A 312 -16.32 5.25 4.64
C VAL A 312 -15.15 6.22 4.40
N PHE A 313 -14.59 6.80 5.46
CA PHE A 313 -13.48 7.74 5.35
C PHE A 313 -12.15 7.08 4.99
N TYR A 314 -12.04 5.74 4.95
CA TYR A 314 -10.89 5.02 4.41
C TYR A 314 -11.31 4.00 3.33
N GLY A 315 -12.50 4.18 2.74
CA GLY A 315 -13.06 3.30 1.72
C GLY A 315 -12.58 3.58 0.29
N TYR A 316 -11.63 4.49 0.11
CA TYR A 316 -11.16 4.91 -1.21
C TYR A 316 -10.19 3.91 -1.83
N GLY A 317 -10.19 3.81 -3.17
CA GLY A 317 -9.35 2.84 -3.91
C GLY A 317 -7.85 2.98 -3.70
N TRP A 318 -7.35 4.20 -3.43
CA TRP A 318 -5.93 4.45 -3.19
C TRP A 318 -5.44 3.95 -1.82
N GLU A 319 -6.32 3.72 -0.84
CA GLU A 319 -5.93 3.19 0.48
C GLU A 319 -5.42 1.74 0.40
N PRO A 320 -6.19 0.78 -0.19
CA PRO A 320 -5.68 -0.58 -0.44
C PRO A 320 -4.60 -0.62 -1.52
N GLN A 321 -4.56 0.34 -2.44
CA GLN A 321 -3.46 0.47 -3.42
C GLN A 321 -2.14 0.76 -2.70
N LEU A 322 -2.11 1.76 -1.80
CA LEU A 322 -0.93 2.09 -1.00
C LEU A 322 -0.50 0.89 -0.14
N ALA A 323 -1.45 0.23 0.51
CA ALA A 323 -1.14 -0.95 1.32
C ALA A 323 -0.56 -2.12 0.49
N GLU A 324 -1.06 -2.35 -0.73
CA GLU A 324 -0.52 -3.39 -1.61
C GLU A 324 0.90 -3.03 -2.09
N LEU A 325 1.13 -1.81 -2.58
CA LEU A 325 2.47 -1.40 -3.03
C LEU A 325 3.51 -1.45 -1.92
N THR A 326 3.15 -1.01 -0.72
CA THR A 326 4.04 -1.06 0.44
C THR A 326 4.39 -2.49 0.82
N PHE A 327 3.43 -3.42 0.72
CA PHE A 327 3.74 -4.84 0.91
C PHE A 327 4.77 -5.35 -0.10
N HIS A 328 4.70 -4.94 -1.37
CA HIS A 328 5.71 -5.28 -2.37
C HIS A 328 7.07 -4.66 -2.03
N ALA A 329 7.07 -3.40 -1.58
CA ALA A 329 8.27 -2.65 -1.24
C ALA A 329 9.09 -3.31 -0.11
N MET A 330 8.45 -4.04 0.83
CA MET A 330 9.14 -4.79 1.90
C MET A 330 10.16 -5.79 1.34
N PHE A 331 9.93 -6.32 0.14
CA PHE A 331 10.79 -7.30 -0.51
C PHE A 331 11.85 -6.67 -1.43
N LEU A 332 11.81 -5.34 -1.64
CA LEU A 332 12.85 -4.60 -2.37
C LEU A 332 14.04 -4.18 -1.49
N VAL A 333 13.79 -4.06 -0.19
CA VAL A 333 14.73 -3.54 0.81
C VAL A 333 15.37 -4.65 1.64
N PRO A 334 16.57 -4.43 2.21
CA PRO A 334 17.13 -5.33 3.22
C PRO A 334 16.24 -5.42 4.46
N LEU A 335 16.38 -6.50 5.25
CA LEU A 335 15.54 -6.68 6.45
C LEU A 335 15.80 -5.63 7.53
N LEU A 336 17.08 -5.47 7.90
CA LEU A 336 17.50 -4.67 9.05
C LEU A 336 18.35 -3.46 8.67
N SER A 337 19.10 -3.52 7.57
CA SER A 337 20.01 -2.43 7.20
C SER A 337 19.28 -1.22 6.61
N MET A 338 19.65 -0.02 7.03
CA MET A 338 19.21 1.23 6.39
C MET A 338 20.20 1.71 5.31
N ASP A 339 21.14 0.87 4.89
CA ASP A 339 22.06 1.19 3.79
C ASP A 339 21.34 1.12 2.43
N PRO A 340 21.20 2.24 1.70
CA PRO A 340 20.58 2.26 0.38
C PRO A 340 21.37 1.43 -0.65
N PHE A 341 22.65 1.13 -0.39
CA PHE A 341 23.54 0.30 -1.22
C PHE A 341 23.97 -0.97 -0.50
N PHE A 342 23.01 -1.58 0.19
CA PHE A 342 23.17 -2.79 0.97
C PHE A 342 24.12 -3.85 0.34
N GLY A 343 25.16 -4.20 1.09
CA GLY A 343 26.29 -5.01 0.62
C GLY A 343 27.33 -5.30 1.70
N SER A 344 28.51 -5.80 1.28
CA SER A 344 29.73 -5.86 2.11
C SER A 344 30.59 -4.64 1.79
N LYS A 345 31.66 -4.38 2.57
CA LYS A 345 32.67 -3.32 2.26
C LYS A 345 33.25 -3.44 0.83
N SER A 346 33.07 -4.58 0.18
CA SER A 346 33.63 -4.94 -1.14
C SER A 346 32.62 -4.96 -2.30
N GLY A 347 31.32 -4.67 -2.10
CA GLY A 347 30.35 -4.68 -3.22
C GLY A 347 28.88 -4.64 -2.81
N VAL A 348 27.97 -4.54 -3.80
CA VAL A 348 26.52 -4.32 -3.59
C VAL A 348 25.68 -5.46 -4.14
N PHE A 349 24.60 -5.83 -3.44
CA PHE A 349 23.68 -6.87 -3.91
C PHE A 349 22.66 -6.33 -4.90
N ALA A 350 22.43 -7.07 -5.99
CA ALA A 350 21.42 -6.77 -7.00
C ALA A 350 20.02 -6.53 -6.41
N VAL A 351 19.25 -5.65 -7.07
CA VAL A 351 17.83 -5.44 -6.76
C VAL A 351 17.02 -6.66 -7.23
N PRO A 352 16.07 -7.20 -6.43
CA PRO A 352 15.41 -8.46 -6.76
C PRO A 352 14.48 -8.34 -7.97
N THR A 353 14.88 -8.92 -9.11
CA THR A 353 14.15 -8.81 -10.39
C THR A 353 12.72 -9.34 -10.30
N LEU A 354 12.48 -10.42 -9.57
CA LEU A 354 11.13 -10.98 -9.40
C LEU A 354 10.17 -10.02 -8.67
N VAL A 355 10.69 -9.24 -7.72
CA VAL A 355 9.90 -8.23 -7.02
C VAL A 355 9.57 -7.06 -7.97
N LEU A 356 10.53 -6.65 -8.81
CA LEU A 356 10.28 -5.65 -9.86
C LEU A 356 9.18 -6.09 -10.82
N TRP A 357 9.18 -7.36 -11.25
CA TRP A 357 8.11 -7.91 -12.10
C TRP A 357 6.73 -7.90 -11.43
N ALA A 358 6.66 -8.23 -10.13
CA ALA A 358 5.41 -8.13 -9.38
C ALA A 358 4.90 -6.68 -9.33
N ILE A 359 5.79 -5.70 -9.14
CA ILE A 359 5.42 -4.27 -9.13
C ILE A 359 5.00 -3.77 -10.52
N ARG A 360 5.64 -4.25 -11.59
CA ARG A 360 5.22 -3.97 -12.98
C ARG A 360 3.82 -4.50 -13.23
N PHE A 361 3.54 -5.74 -12.82
CA PHE A 361 2.21 -6.33 -12.91
C PHE A 361 1.19 -5.54 -12.07
N TYR A 362 1.57 -5.07 -10.89
CA TYR A 362 0.76 -4.21 -10.05
C TYR A 362 0.37 -2.90 -10.76
N LEU A 363 1.33 -2.20 -11.39
CA LEU A 363 1.03 -1.00 -12.19
C LEU A 363 0.15 -1.34 -13.40
N PHE A 364 0.48 -2.43 -14.11
CA PHE A 364 -0.30 -2.92 -15.24
C PHE A 364 -1.78 -3.12 -14.88
N LYS A 365 -2.07 -3.83 -13.78
CA LYS A 365 -3.45 -4.09 -13.37
C LYS A 365 -4.21 -2.85 -12.91
N ILE A 366 -3.52 -1.84 -12.38
CA ILE A 366 -4.14 -0.57 -12.00
C ILE A 366 -4.63 0.15 -13.26
N MET A 367 -3.74 0.33 -14.23
CA MET A 367 -4.06 1.03 -15.47
C MET A 367 -5.11 0.28 -16.28
N LEU A 368 -4.91 -1.03 -16.45
CA LEU A 368 -5.86 -1.88 -17.18
C LEU A 368 -7.23 -1.91 -16.48
N GLY A 369 -7.28 -2.01 -15.15
CA GLY A 369 -8.54 -1.96 -14.40
C GLY A 369 -9.27 -0.62 -14.55
N ALA A 370 -8.53 0.49 -14.54
CA ALA A 370 -9.07 1.84 -14.73
C ALA A 370 -9.62 2.07 -16.16
N GLY A 371 -9.00 1.48 -17.19
CA GLY A 371 -9.51 1.54 -18.56
C GLY A 371 -10.69 0.60 -18.80
N LEU A 372 -10.60 -0.64 -18.31
CA LEU A 372 -11.64 -1.64 -18.51
C LEU A 372 -12.95 -1.22 -17.87
N ILE A 373 -12.92 -0.48 -16.76
CA ILE A 373 -14.16 -0.05 -16.10
C ILE A 373 -14.92 0.98 -16.92
N LYS A 374 -14.22 1.83 -17.67
CA LYS A 374 -14.83 2.82 -18.56
C LYS A 374 -15.52 2.14 -19.74
N ILE A 375 -14.86 1.17 -20.38
CA ILE A 375 -15.47 0.43 -21.50
C ILE A 375 -16.62 -0.49 -21.04
N LYS A 376 -16.45 -1.15 -19.88
CA LYS A 376 -17.43 -2.12 -19.36
C LYS A 376 -18.59 -1.48 -18.60
N SER A 377 -18.55 -0.17 -18.33
CA SER A 377 -19.64 0.48 -17.63
C SER A 377 -20.89 0.59 -18.51
N SER A 378 -22.00 0.88 -17.85
CA SER A 378 -23.26 1.23 -18.53
C SER A 378 -23.21 2.63 -19.16
N ASP A 379 -22.19 3.44 -18.87
CA ASP A 379 -22.09 4.80 -19.38
C ASP A 379 -21.68 4.78 -20.85
N LYS A 380 -22.59 5.21 -21.73
CA LYS A 380 -22.35 5.22 -23.18
C LYS A 380 -21.30 6.25 -23.59
N LYS A 381 -21.09 7.29 -22.78
CA LYS A 381 -20.19 8.42 -23.05
C LYS A 381 -18.73 8.01 -23.23
N TRP A 382 -18.31 6.90 -22.62
CA TRP A 382 -16.95 6.35 -22.79
C TRP A 382 -16.75 5.62 -24.12
N LYS A 383 -17.81 5.24 -24.83
CA LYS A 383 -17.72 4.31 -25.98
C LYS A 383 -17.36 5.05 -27.27
N PRO A 384 -16.72 4.39 -28.25
CA PRO A 384 -16.27 5.01 -29.51
C PRO A 384 -17.34 5.75 -30.33
N GLY A 385 -18.64 5.50 -30.11
CA GLY A 385 -19.72 6.21 -30.79
C GLY A 385 -20.02 7.61 -30.22
N ASP A 386 -19.76 7.83 -28.92
CA ASP A 386 -20.14 9.06 -28.22
C ASP A 386 -18.89 9.86 -27.84
N MET A 387 -18.01 9.27 -27.01
CA MET A 387 -16.75 9.86 -26.53
C MET A 387 -16.93 11.26 -25.89
N SER A 388 -18.11 11.55 -25.34
CA SER A 388 -18.47 12.85 -24.74
C SER A 388 -18.14 12.97 -23.26
N THR A 389 -17.54 11.95 -22.63
CA THR A 389 -17.33 11.95 -21.17
C THR A 389 -16.62 13.20 -20.65
N MET A 390 -15.59 13.66 -21.37
CA MET A 390 -14.80 14.81 -20.95
C MET A 390 -15.51 16.15 -21.10
N TYR A 391 -16.68 16.21 -21.77
CA TYR A 391 -17.53 17.41 -21.79
C TYR A 391 -18.03 17.75 -20.38
N TYR A 392 -18.20 16.75 -19.54
CA TYR A 392 -18.80 16.88 -18.21
C TYR A 392 -17.78 16.70 -17.09
N PHE A 393 -16.79 15.83 -17.29
CA PHE A 393 -15.89 15.37 -16.23
C PHE A 393 -15.23 16.50 -15.43
N TYR A 394 -14.69 17.52 -16.10
CA TYR A 394 -13.96 18.59 -15.42
C TYR A 394 -14.82 19.42 -14.46
N GLU A 395 -16.12 19.57 -14.77
CA GLU A 395 -17.08 20.25 -13.91
C GLU A 395 -17.61 19.32 -12.81
N THR A 396 -17.88 18.05 -13.12
CA THR A 396 -18.53 17.12 -12.19
C THR A 396 -17.56 16.32 -11.31
N GLN A 397 -16.24 16.43 -11.53
CA GLN A 397 -15.22 15.75 -10.74
C GLN A 397 -15.28 16.09 -9.23
N PRO A 398 -14.75 15.23 -8.34
CA PRO A 398 -14.93 15.37 -6.89
C PRO A 398 -14.49 16.72 -6.34
N VAL A 399 -13.23 17.06 -6.58
CA VAL A 399 -12.61 18.31 -6.13
C VAL A 399 -11.88 18.94 -7.33
N PRO A 400 -12.45 19.97 -7.97
CA PRO A 400 -11.76 20.69 -9.05
C PRO A 400 -10.55 21.44 -8.51
N ASN A 401 -9.67 21.87 -9.42
CA ASN A 401 -8.49 22.68 -9.15
C ASN A 401 -8.55 23.99 -9.98
N PRO A 402 -7.56 24.91 -9.86
CA PRO A 402 -7.58 26.19 -10.56
C PRO A 402 -7.65 26.12 -12.09
N PHE A 403 -7.25 24.99 -12.69
CA PHE A 403 -7.21 24.79 -14.13
C PHE A 403 -8.45 24.05 -14.67
N SER A 404 -9.23 23.40 -13.82
CA SER A 404 -10.34 22.54 -14.23
C SER A 404 -11.38 23.27 -15.09
N ARG A 405 -11.68 24.55 -14.81
CA ARG A 405 -12.59 25.37 -15.61
C ARG A 405 -12.04 25.61 -17.02
N GLN A 406 -10.74 25.84 -17.14
CA GLN A 406 -10.06 26.06 -18.42
C GLN A 406 -10.08 24.78 -19.26
N PHE A 407 -9.84 23.64 -18.63
CA PHE A 407 -9.99 22.34 -19.27
C PHE A 407 -11.44 22.09 -19.71
N HIS A 408 -12.44 22.40 -18.87
CA HIS A 408 -13.86 22.22 -19.19
C HIS A 408 -14.32 22.95 -20.46
N PHE A 409 -13.77 24.14 -20.72
CA PHE A 409 -14.12 24.94 -21.91
C PHE A 409 -13.25 24.65 -23.13
N MET A 410 -12.43 23.59 -23.13
CA MET A 410 -11.69 23.20 -24.32
C MET A 410 -12.63 22.71 -25.43
N PRO A 411 -12.22 22.77 -26.72
CA PRO A 411 -13.08 22.36 -27.81
C PRO A 411 -13.51 20.89 -27.70
N LYS A 412 -14.75 20.58 -28.12
CA LYS A 412 -15.30 19.21 -28.10
C LYS A 412 -14.43 18.18 -28.81
N ALA A 413 -13.69 18.56 -29.86
CA ALA A 413 -12.75 17.69 -30.54
C ALA A 413 -11.56 17.29 -29.65
N TRP A 414 -11.06 18.23 -28.84
CA TRP A 414 -10.01 17.97 -27.85
C TRP A 414 -10.50 16.97 -26.79
N HIS A 415 -11.70 17.15 -26.28
CA HIS A 415 -12.30 16.22 -25.31
C HIS A 415 -12.49 14.80 -25.86
N LYS A 416 -12.87 14.65 -27.14
CA LYS A 416 -12.92 13.32 -27.79
C LYS A 416 -11.52 12.71 -27.89
N PHE A 417 -10.51 13.52 -28.22
CA PHE A 417 -9.11 13.10 -28.21
C PHE A 417 -8.62 12.70 -26.81
N GLU A 418 -9.03 13.40 -25.76
CA GLU A 418 -8.73 13.03 -24.36
C GLU A 418 -9.33 11.67 -24.01
N VAL A 419 -10.59 11.41 -24.39
CA VAL A 419 -11.22 10.10 -24.20
C VAL A 419 -10.44 9.01 -24.93
N TRP A 420 -10.10 9.21 -26.20
CA TRP A 420 -9.30 8.26 -26.97
C TRP A 420 -7.93 8.01 -26.34
N SER A 421 -7.23 9.08 -25.96
CA SER A 421 -5.90 9.01 -25.32
C SER A 421 -5.97 8.28 -23.98
N ASN A 422 -7.01 8.54 -23.18
CA ASN A 422 -7.26 7.83 -21.94
C ASN A 422 -7.40 6.32 -22.20
N HIS A 423 -8.19 5.91 -23.20
CA HIS A 423 -8.31 4.49 -23.57
C HIS A 423 -6.98 3.89 -24.01
N PHE A 424 -6.21 4.60 -24.83
CA PHE A 424 -4.89 4.12 -25.27
C PHE A 424 -3.94 3.91 -24.07
N VAL A 425 -3.83 4.91 -23.19
CA VAL A 425 -2.90 4.87 -22.05
C VAL A 425 -3.30 3.84 -20.99
N GLU A 426 -4.60 3.62 -20.79
CA GLU A 426 -5.11 2.69 -19.79
C GLU A 426 -5.30 1.26 -20.31
N LEU A 427 -5.51 1.05 -21.61
CA LEU A 427 -5.80 -0.29 -22.17
C LEU A 427 -4.67 -0.86 -23.02
N VAL A 428 -3.90 -0.02 -23.72
CA VAL A 428 -2.88 -0.48 -24.67
C VAL A 428 -1.49 -0.28 -24.08
N ALA A 429 -1.15 0.94 -23.68
CA ALA A 429 0.16 1.27 -23.14
C ALA A 429 0.62 0.44 -21.92
N PRO A 430 -0.26 -0.08 -21.02
CA PRO A 430 0.21 -0.87 -19.88
C PRO A 430 0.89 -2.17 -20.29
N PHE A 431 0.55 -2.75 -21.44
CA PHE A 431 1.20 -3.96 -21.94
C PHE A 431 2.70 -3.75 -22.18
N LEU A 432 3.12 -2.53 -22.52
CA LEU A 432 4.53 -2.17 -22.68
C LEU A 432 5.34 -2.36 -21.39
N LEU A 433 4.68 -2.26 -20.22
CA LEU A 433 5.31 -2.45 -18.90
C LEU A 433 5.68 -3.92 -18.63
N LEU A 434 5.00 -4.86 -19.28
CA LEU A 434 5.21 -6.29 -19.13
C LEU A 434 6.13 -6.89 -20.21
N LEU A 435 6.48 -6.11 -21.23
CA LEU A 435 7.44 -6.55 -22.23
C LEU A 435 8.86 -6.60 -21.61
N PRO A 436 9.65 -7.65 -21.90
CA PRO A 436 11.00 -7.80 -21.33
C PRO A 436 12.00 -6.79 -21.94
N PHE A 437 11.64 -6.14 -23.03
CA PHE A 437 12.49 -5.24 -23.78
C PHE A 437 12.63 -3.86 -23.10
N ARG A 438 13.88 -3.42 -22.90
CA ARG A 438 14.22 -2.16 -22.22
C ARG A 438 13.51 -0.94 -22.80
N LYS A 439 13.55 -0.76 -24.13
CA LYS A 439 12.98 0.43 -24.81
C LYS A 439 11.47 0.55 -24.54
N TRP A 440 10.71 -0.53 -24.79
CA TRP A 440 9.27 -0.58 -24.59
C TRP A 440 8.87 -0.36 -23.12
N ARG A 441 9.58 -1.00 -22.18
CA ARG A 441 9.36 -0.80 -20.74
C ARG A 441 9.52 0.67 -20.33
N ILE A 442 10.59 1.33 -20.79
CA ILE A 442 10.85 2.75 -20.49
C ILE A 442 9.77 3.64 -21.13
N SER A 443 9.43 3.42 -22.40
CA SER A 443 8.36 4.15 -23.08
C SER A 443 7.03 4.00 -22.35
N GLY A 444 6.66 2.77 -21.95
CA GLY A 444 5.47 2.53 -21.13
C GLY A 444 5.51 3.32 -19.81
N ALA A 445 6.64 3.32 -19.11
CA ALA A 445 6.82 4.07 -17.87
C ALA A 445 6.60 5.58 -18.07
N ILE A 446 7.21 6.16 -19.10
CA ILE A 446 7.09 7.59 -19.41
C ILE A 446 5.65 7.95 -19.76
N ILE A 447 4.97 7.14 -20.59
CA ILE A 447 3.56 7.33 -20.94
C ILE A 447 2.70 7.35 -19.66
N GLN A 448 2.90 6.38 -18.75
CA GLN A 448 2.16 6.35 -17.49
C GLN A 448 2.45 7.58 -16.62
N ILE A 449 3.71 7.96 -16.46
CA ILE A 449 4.09 9.13 -15.64
C ILE A 449 3.47 10.41 -16.20
N MET A 450 3.60 10.64 -17.51
CA MET A 450 3.04 11.83 -18.16
C MET A 450 1.53 11.90 -18.02
N PHE A 451 0.85 10.78 -18.23
CA PHE A 451 -0.60 10.71 -18.06
C PHE A 451 -1.02 11.03 -16.61
N GLN A 452 -0.32 10.49 -15.60
CA GLN A 452 -0.61 10.81 -14.21
C GLN A 452 -0.35 12.30 -13.89
N LEU A 453 0.70 12.91 -14.46
CA LEU A 453 0.96 14.34 -14.29
C LEU A 453 -0.14 15.20 -14.94
N THR A 454 -0.63 14.82 -16.13
CA THR A 454 -1.78 15.49 -16.75
C THR A 454 -3.02 15.44 -15.84
N LEU A 455 -3.32 14.29 -15.24
CA LEU A 455 -4.44 14.16 -14.32
C LEU A 455 -4.30 15.05 -13.07
N VAL A 456 -3.09 15.15 -12.52
CA VAL A 456 -2.78 16.07 -11.39
C VAL A 456 -3.02 17.52 -11.81
N THR A 457 -2.61 17.90 -13.02
CA THR A 457 -2.83 19.28 -13.52
C THR A 457 -4.30 19.61 -13.76
N SER A 458 -5.15 18.62 -14.04
CA SER A 458 -6.54 18.86 -14.39
C SER A 458 -7.54 18.76 -13.22
N GLY A 459 -7.16 18.11 -12.11
CA GLY A 459 -8.02 17.91 -10.95
C GLY A 459 -7.29 17.50 -9.67
N ASN A 460 -7.95 17.67 -8.52
CA ASN A 460 -7.40 17.23 -7.23
C ASN A 460 -7.86 15.80 -6.91
N LEU A 461 -7.11 14.78 -7.33
CA LEU A 461 -7.43 13.37 -7.10
C LEU A 461 -6.65 12.74 -5.92
N SER A 462 -6.48 13.48 -4.82
CA SER A 462 -5.71 13.02 -3.65
C SER A 462 -4.25 12.65 -4.03
N PHE A 463 -3.64 11.71 -3.31
CA PHE A 463 -2.33 11.12 -3.60
C PHE A 463 -2.38 9.97 -4.61
N LEU A 464 -3.53 9.69 -5.23
CA LEU A 464 -3.73 8.55 -6.15
C LEU A 464 -2.77 8.58 -7.36
N ASN A 465 -2.64 9.73 -8.01
CA ASN A 465 -1.78 9.85 -9.20
C ASN A 465 -0.31 9.68 -8.83
N TRP A 466 0.13 10.32 -7.75
CA TRP A 466 1.48 10.18 -7.20
C TRP A 466 1.81 8.73 -6.81
N LEU A 467 0.83 8.04 -6.22
CA LEU A 467 0.92 6.61 -5.91
C LEU A 467 1.03 5.73 -7.16
N THR A 468 0.47 6.16 -8.29
CA THR A 468 0.55 5.44 -9.57
C THR A 468 1.87 5.75 -10.31
N ILE A 469 2.41 6.97 -10.17
CA ILE A 469 3.75 7.35 -10.63
C ILE A 469 4.84 6.53 -9.92
N THR A 470 4.68 6.30 -8.61
CA THR A 470 5.66 5.62 -7.76
C THR A 470 6.13 4.26 -8.34
N PRO A 471 5.27 3.26 -8.64
CA PRO A 471 5.71 2.02 -9.27
C PRO A 471 6.19 2.17 -10.72
N ALA A 472 5.77 3.22 -11.44
CA ALA A 472 6.25 3.50 -12.80
C ALA A 472 7.74 3.86 -12.82
N ILE A 473 8.24 4.51 -11.76
CA ILE A 473 9.67 4.81 -11.61
C ILE A 473 10.52 3.54 -11.64
N LEU A 474 10.06 2.43 -11.04
CA LEU A 474 10.78 1.14 -11.08
C LEU A 474 10.85 0.50 -12.47
N CYS A 475 10.18 1.09 -13.46
CA CYS A 475 10.30 0.72 -14.86
C CYS A 475 11.42 1.52 -15.58
N LEU A 476 12.05 2.49 -14.93
CA LEU A 476 13.23 3.22 -15.41
C LEU A 476 14.50 2.61 -14.78
N ASP A 477 15.51 2.24 -15.56
CA ASP A 477 16.79 1.74 -15.02
C ASP A 477 17.75 2.88 -14.67
N ASP A 478 18.79 2.57 -13.88
CA ASP A 478 19.74 3.57 -13.42
C ASP A 478 20.41 4.31 -14.58
N VAL A 479 20.70 3.62 -15.69
CA VAL A 479 21.28 4.22 -16.91
C VAL A 479 20.36 5.29 -17.50
N PHE A 480 19.05 5.04 -17.53
CA PHE A 480 18.09 6.05 -17.97
C PHE A 480 18.12 7.28 -17.04
N LEU A 481 18.11 7.05 -15.72
CA LEU A 481 18.12 8.15 -14.74
C LEU A 481 19.41 8.97 -14.80
N THR A 482 20.58 8.33 -14.90
CA THR A 482 21.87 9.03 -14.94
C THR A 482 22.06 9.87 -16.20
N ASN A 483 21.46 9.44 -17.32
CA ASN A 483 21.62 10.12 -18.61
C ASN A 483 20.58 11.22 -18.83
N ASN A 484 19.39 11.13 -18.22
CA ASN A 484 18.28 12.05 -18.48
C ASN A 484 17.99 13.02 -17.33
N LEU A 485 18.40 12.72 -16.08
CA LEU A 485 18.26 13.68 -14.98
C LEU A 485 19.43 14.65 -14.96
N SER A 486 19.16 15.95 -14.79
CA SER A 486 20.20 16.96 -14.60
C SER A 486 21.03 16.69 -13.33
N SER A 487 22.26 17.20 -13.27
CA SER A 487 23.12 17.04 -12.09
C SER A 487 22.49 17.60 -10.81
N ILE A 488 21.68 18.66 -10.92
CA ILE A 488 20.92 19.24 -9.80
C ILE A 488 19.80 18.28 -9.39
N ALA A 489 19.03 17.76 -10.35
CA ALA A 489 17.97 16.79 -10.07
C ALA A 489 18.53 15.50 -9.45
N GLN A 490 19.69 15.02 -9.92
CA GLN A 490 20.39 13.89 -9.31
C GLN A 490 20.76 14.20 -7.85
N LYS A 491 21.32 15.38 -7.55
CA LYS A 491 21.64 15.79 -6.17
C LYS A 491 20.40 15.93 -5.28
N VAL A 492 19.30 16.48 -5.77
CA VAL A 492 18.08 16.68 -4.96
C VAL A 492 17.31 15.37 -4.78
N LEU A 493 17.05 14.66 -5.88
CA LEU A 493 16.17 13.49 -5.89
C LEU A 493 16.87 12.22 -5.43
N ILE A 494 18.19 12.13 -5.58
CA ILE A 494 18.98 10.93 -5.27
C ILE A 494 20.11 11.25 -4.27
N GLY A 495 20.65 12.47 -4.30
CA GLY A 495 21.83 12.89 -3.54
C GLY A 495 21.60 13.05 -2.03
N THR A 496 22.28 12.21 -1.28
CA THR A 496 22.75 12.44 0.08
C THR A 496 24.27 12.23 0.05
N PRO A 497 25.03 12.62 1.08
CA PRO A 497 26.47 12.31 1.14
C PRO A 497 26.79 10.82 0.93
N MET A 498 25.82 9.94 1.21
CA MET A 498 25.91 8.49 1.08
C MET A 498 25.71 7.98 -0.37
N THR A 499 25.11 8.77 -1.27
CA THR A 499 24.73 8.33 -2.63
C THR A 499 25.53 8.97 -3.75
N SER A 500 26.22 10.07 -3.48
CA SER A 500 27.05 10.78 -4.47
C SER A 500 28.27 9.97 -4.92
N SER A 501 28.99 9.35 -3.97
CA SER A 501 30.12 8.46 -4.25
C SER A 501 29.70 7.21 -5.01
N PHE A 502 28.52 6.65 -4.69
CA PHE A 502 27.97 5.50 -5.39
C PHE A 502 27.56 5.84 -6.83
N ALA A 503 26.90 6.98 -7.05
CA ALA A 503 26.53 7.43 -8.39
C ALA A 503 27.77 7.64 -9.29
N ALA A 504 28.87 8.14 -8.70
CA ALA A 504 30.15 8.22 -9.40
C ALA A 504 30.69 6.82 -9.74
N SER A 505 30.70 5.88 -8.79
CA SER A 505 31.13 4.48 -9.00
C SER A 505 30.29 3.72 -10.04
N LEU A 506 29.00 4.06 -10.16
CA LEU A 506 28.11 3.48 -11.17
C LEU A 506 28.47 4.00 -12.58
N LYS A 507 28.79 5.29 -12.70
CA LYS A 507 29.21 5.93 -13.95
C LYS A 507 30.60 5.47 -14.39
N SER A 508 31.52 5.24 -13.46
CA SER A 508 32.86 4.72 -13.74
C SER A 508 32.91 3.21 -14.01
N GLY A 509 31.81 2.48 -13.79
CA GLY A 509 31.75 1.03 -13.96
C GLY A 509 32.61 0.25 -12.96
N SER A 510 33.15 0.90 -11.92
CA SER A 510 34.08 0.30 -10.96
C SER A 510 33.39 -0.52 -9.87
N MET A 511 32.11 -0.83 -10.03
CA MET A 511 31.27 -1.44 -9.01
C MET A 511 31.17 -2.95 -9.18
N GLN A 512 31.54 -3.69 -8.14
CA GLN A 512 31.41 -5.15 -8.13
C GLN A 512 30.01 -5.56 -7.66
N LEU A 513 29.26 -6.23 -8.54
CA LEU A 513 27.97 -6.83 -8.20
C LEU A 513 28.20 -8.14 -7.43
N LEU A 514 27.66 -8.22 -6.21
CA LEU A 514 27.71 -9.45 -5.43
C LEU A 514 26.67 -10.46 -5.92
N HIS A 515 27.02 -11.74 -5.89
CA HIS A 515 26.05 -12.81 -6.11
C HIS A 515 24.86 -12.68 -5.14
N THR A 516 23.65 -12.78 -5.67
CA THR A 516 22.44 -12.72 -4.83
C THR A 516 22.43 -13.93 -3.89
N PRO A 517 22.37 -13.73 -2.56
CA PRO A 517 22.44 -14.83 -1.62
C PRO A 517 21.20 -15.73 -1.75
N LEU A 518 21.40 -17.04 -1.60
CA LEU A 518 20.34 -18.05 -1.77
C LEU A 518 19.05 -17.73 -0.99
N PRO A 519 19.09 -17.31 0.30
CA PRO A 519 17.88 -16.96 1.03
C PRO A 519 17.09 -15.81 0.40
N ARG A 520 17.77 -14.78 -0.12
CA ARG A 520 17.12 -13.64 -0.78
C ARG A 520 16.45 -14.06 -2.09
N MET A 521 17.10 -14.95 -2.84
CA MET A 521 16.52 -15.53 -4.05
C MET A 521 15.28 -16.37 -3.74
N VAL A 522 15.36 -17.25 -2.73
CA VAL A 522 14.22 -18.08 -2.28
C VAL A 522 13.06 -17.22 -1.79
N ILE A 523 13.32 -16.18 -0.99
CA ILE A 523 12.30 -15.25 -0.50
C ILE A 523 11.65 -14.49 -1.66
N SER A 524 12.45 -14.00 -2.61
CA SER A 524 11.93 -13.28 -3.80
C SER A 524 11.07 -14.18 -4.67
N LEU A 525 11.46 -15.46 -4.83
CA LEU A 525 10.69 -16.45 -5.55
C LEU A 525 9.39 -16.82 -4.81
N ALA A 526 9.46 -17.04 -3.50
CA ALA A 526 8.28 -17.31 -2.68
C ALA A 526 7.27 -16.15 -2.70
N PHE A 527 7.78 -14.91 -2.60
CA PHE A 527 6.98 -13.70 -2.76
C PHE A 527 6.32 -13.64 -4.14
N PHE A 528 7.08 -13.86 -5.21
CA PHE A 528 6.56 -13.81 -6.57
C PHE A 528 5.46 -14.86 -6.80
N ILE A 529 5.67 -16.10 -6.37
CA ILE A 529 4.67 -17.18 -6.45
C ILE A 529 3.43 -16.83 -5.63
N LEU A 530 3.60 -16.26 -4.43
CA LEU A 530 2.48 -15.80 -3.61
C LEU A 530 1.66 -14.73 -4.34
N MET A 531 2.32 -13.69 -4.86
CA MET A 531 1.64 -12.60 -5.57
C MET A 531 0.97 -13.07 -6.85
N ALA A 532 1.61 -13.97 -7.61
CA ALA A 532 1.00 -14.60 -8.79
C ALA A 532 -0.30 -15.33 -8.40
N LYS A 533 -0.26 -16.16 -7.35
CA LYS A 533 -1.43 -16.89 -6.84
C LYS A 533 -2.55 -15.97 -6.37
N LEU A 534 -2.23 -14.89 -5.64
CA LEU A 534 -3.22 -13.94 -5.15
C LEU A 534 -3.88 -13.15 -6.29
N ASN A 535 -3.12 -12.83 -7.34
CA ASN A 535 -3.62 -12.09 -8.50
C ASN A 535 -4.39 -12.95 -9.50
N VAL A 536 -4.45 -14.29 -9.39
CA VAL A 536 -5.29 -15.13 -10.27
C VAL A 536 -6.75 -14.65 -10.25
N LYS A 537 -7.32 -14.41 -9.07
CA LYS A 537 -8.70 -13.90 -8.95
C LYS A 537 -8.85 -12.47 -9.45
N VAL A 538 -7.80 -11.66 -9.35
CA VAL A 538 -7.76 -10.30 -9.90
C VAL A 538 -7.85 -10.35 -11.42
N VAL A 539 -7.05 -11.22 -12.07
CA VAL A 539 -7.09 -11.42 -13.52
C VAL A 539 -8.44 -11.97 -13.95
N GLN A 540 -8.99 -12.97 -13.25
CA GLN A 540 -10.34 -13.47 -13.52
C GLN A 540 -11.40 -12.35 -13.46
N ASN A 541 -11.30 -11.46 -12.48
CA ASN A 541 -12.19 -10.30 -12.38
C ASN A 541 -12.01 -9.30 -13.53
N LEU A 542 -10.76 -9.01 -13.93
CA LEU A 542 -10.46 -8.13 -15.06
C LEU A 542 -10.98 -8.72 -16.37
N LEU A 543 -10.99 -10.03 -16.54
CA LEU A 543 -11.54 -10.71 -17.71
C LEU A 543 -13.07 -10.87 -17.65
N ALA A 544 -13.68 -10.79 -16.47
CA ALA A 544 -15.13 -10.94 -16.31
C ALA A 544 -15.92 -9.84 -17.03
N LYS A 545 -17.12 -10.17 -17.50
CA LYS A 545 -18.05 -9.20 -18.14
C LYS A 545 -18.43 -8.07 -17.15
N ARG A 546 -18.77 -8.46 -15.92
CA ARG A 546 -19.02 -7.53 -14.80
C ARG A 546 -17.86 -7.60 -13.83
N GLN A 547 -16.94 -6.67 -13.95
CA GLN A 547 -15.82 -6.58 -13.03
C GLN A 547 -16.25 -5.90 -11.72
N LEU A 548 -15.72 -6.39 -10.60
CA LEU A 548 -15.82 -5.73 -9.31
C LEU A 548 -14.67 -4.72 -9.16
N MET A 549 -15.00 -3.53 -8.65
CA MET A 549 -14.05 -2.44 -8.43
C MET A 549 -13.61 -2.37 -6.98
N ASN A 550 -12.37 -1.92 -6.75
CA ASN A 550 -11.80 -1.71 -5.41
C ASN A 550 -11.99 -2.93 -4.49
N ALA A 551 -12.07 -4.10 -5.12
CA ALA A 551 -12.35 -5.36 -4.47
C ALA A 551 -11.05 -6.07 -4.16
N SER A 552 -11.03 -6.77 -3.03
CA SER A 552 -9.96 -7.70 -2.72
C SER A 552 -10.53 -9.09 -2.48
N PHE A 553 -9.84 -10.09 -3.00
CA PHE A 553 -10.27 -11.49 -3.03
C PHE A 553 -9.55 -12.36 -2.00
N ASP A 554 -8.61 -11.79 -1.25
CA ASP A 554 -7.86 -12.47 -0.22
C ASP A 554 -8.16 -11.90 1.18
N LYS A 555 -7.89 -12.70 2.21
CA LYS A 555 -8.23 -12.36 3.61
C LYS A 555 -7.42 -11.18 4.14
N LEU A 556 -6.16 -11.05 3.74
CA LEU A 556 -5.27 -10.00 4.23
C LEU A 556 -5.37 -8.74 3.37
N ARG A 557 -6.11 -8.80 2.27
CA ARG A 557 -6.25 -7.74 1.28
C ARG A 557 -4.89 -7.27 0.76
N LEU A 558 -4.09 -8.24 0.32
CA LEU A 558 -2.75 -8.04 -0.25
C LEU A 558 -2.79 -7.94 -1.77
N ALA A 559 -3.87 -8.39 -2.42
CA ALA A 559 -4.12 -8.17 -3.84
C ALA A 559 -5.53 -7.60 -4.05
N GLY A 560 -5.58 -6.41 -4.66
CA GLY A 560 -6.79 -5.70 -5.03
C GLY A 560 -7.01 -5.57 -6.54
N THR A 561 -8.22 -5.17 -6.89
CA THR A 561 -8.61 -4.60 -8.18
C THR A 561 -8.83 -3.12 -8.00
N TYR A 562 -8.49 -2.32 -9.01
CA TYR A 562 -8.56 -0.87 -8.94
C TYR A 562 -9.25 -0.34 -10.18
N GLY A 563 -10.14 0.62 -9.99
CA GLY A 563 -10.80 1.30 -11.08
C GLY A 563 -11.29 2.66 -10.62
N ALA A 564 -11.35 3.61 -11.54
CA ALA A 564 -11.75 4.98 -11.27
C ALA A 564 -12.68 5.48 -12.38
N PHE A 565 -13.69 6.27 -11.99
CA PHE A 565 -14.56 7.03 -12.89
C PHE A 565 -15.22 6.21 -14.02
N GLY A 566 -15.74 5.03 -13.70
CA GLY A 566 -16.48 4.21 -14.66
C GLY A 566 -17.78 4.87 -15.16
N VAL A 567 -18.36 5.75 -14.35
CA VAL A 567 -19.56 6.55 -14.68
C VAL A 567 -19.24 8.00 -14.37
N VAL A 568 -19.64 8.91 -15.27
CA VAL A 568 -19.46 10.35 -15.10
C VAL A 568 -20.83 11.03 -15.17
N ALA A 569 -21.13 11.81 -14.11
CA ALA A 569 -22.33 12.62 -14.04
C ALA A 569 -22.26 13.74 -15.08
N GLU A 570 -23.43 14.10 -15.62
CA GLU A 570 -23.57 15.19 -16.59
C GLU A 570 -23.81 16.55 -15.91
N GLU A 571 -24.19 16.53 -14.64
CA GLU A 571 -24.45 17.72 -13.84
C GLU A 571 -23.68 17.67 -12.53
N ARG A 572 -23.18 18.82 -12.09
CA ARG A 572 -22.56 18.94 -10.77
C ARG A 572 -23.62 19.26 -9.73
N GLU A 573 -24.01 18.25 -8.98
CA GLU A 573 -24.87 18.43 -7.81
C GLU A 573 -24.04 18.55 -6.54
N GLU A 574 -24.41 19.52 -5.69
CA GLU A 574 -23.75 19.79 -4.41
C GLU A 574 -24.76 19.80 -3.27
N LEU A 575 -24.33 19.26 -2.13
CA LEU A 575 -25.06 19.37 -0.87
C LEU A 575 -24.56 20.60 -0.10
N ILE A 576 -25.48 21.48 0.26
CA ILE A 576 -25.24 22.67 1.07
C ILE A 576 -25.90 22.46 2.42
N ILE A 577 -25.10 22.49 3.48
CA ILE A 577 -25.58 22.29 4.84
C ILE A 577 -25.79 23.65 5.47
N GLU A 578 -26.97 23.87 6.02
CA GLU A 578 -27.37 25.13 6.61
C GLU A 578 -27.91 24.90 8.01
N SER A 579 -27.63 25.83 8.92
CA SER A 579 -28.22 25.83 10.26
C SER A 579 -28.76 27.19 10.66
N ALA A 580 -29.65 27.20 11.65
CA ALA A 580 -30.33 28.40 12.15
C ALA A 580 -30.69 28.25 13.64
N VAL A 581 -30.92 29.38 14.32
CA VAL A 581 -31.46 29.42 15.69
C VAL A 581 -32.98 29.29 15.68
N ASP A 582 -33.63 29.86 14.67
CA ASP A 582 -35.08 29.79 14.45
C ASP A 582 -35.40 28.91 13.23
N ALA A 583 -36.56 28.24 13.24
CA ALA A 583 -36.97 27.37 12.14
C ALA A 583 -37.20 28.13 10.83
N ASN A 584 -37.50 29.43 10.89
CA ASN A 584 -37.72 30.30 9.74
C ASN A 584 -36.43 31.00 9.26
N GLY A 585 -35.32 30.88 9.99
CA GLY A 585 -34.03 31.49 9.66
C GLY A 585 -33.70 32.72 10.51
N PRO A 586 -32.69 33.53 10.12
CA PRO A 586 -31.87 33.39 8.93
C PRO A 586 -31.02 32.12 8.96
N TRP A 587 -30.90 31.47 7.80
CA TRP A 587 -30.10 30.26 7.61
C TRP A 587 -28.67 30.61 7.25
N LYS A 588 -27.70 29.96 7.89
CA LYS A 588 -26.27 30.15 7.62
C LYS A 588 -25.66 28.89 7.04
N GLU A 589 -24.96 29.03 5.92
CA GLU A 589 -24.28 27.94 5.21
C GLU A 589 -22.95 27.57 5.92
N TYR A 590 -22.65 26.27 6.02
CA TYR A 590 -21.31 25.79 6.40
C TYR A 590 -20.38 25.73 5.19
N ASN A 591 -19.19 26.33 5.30
CA ASN A 591 -18.18 26.32 4.24
C ASN A 591 -17.15 25.21 4.42
N PHE A 592 -16.83 24.52 3.32
CA PHE A 592 -15.91 23.38 3.28
C PHE A 592 -14.60 23.76 2.61
N ASN A 593 -13.48 23.13 2.99
CA ASN A 593 -12.13 23.56 2.60
C ASN A 593 -11.87 23.64 1.09
N VAL A 594 -12.42 22.72 0.31
CA VAL A 594 -12.11 22.59 -1.13
C VAL A 594 -13.32 22.24 -2.00
N LYS A 595 -14.36 21.62 -1.45
CA LYS A 595 -15.61 21.33 -2.18
C LYS A 595 -16.26 22.65 -2.64
N PRO A 596 -16.77 22.78 -3.88
CA PRO A 596 -17.54 23.95 -4.30
C PRO A 596 -18.70 24.29 -3.36
N GLY A 597 -18.87 25.58 -3.07
CA GLY A 597 -19.84 26.11 -2.13
C GLY A 597 -20.09 27.58 -2.47
N ASP A 598 -19.27 28.48 -1.93
CA ASP A 598 -19.25 29.89 -2.35
C ASP A 598 -19.02 30.01 -3.86
N VAL A 599 -19.94 30.71 -4.53
CA VAL A 599 -19.94 30.93 -5.98
C VAL A 599 -18.77 31.79 -6.45
N ASN A 600 -18.21 32.63 -5.58
CA ASN A 600 -17.07 33.47 -5.91
C ASN A 600 -15.73 32.73 -5.77
N ARG A 601 -15.73 31.58 -5.08
CA ARG A 601 -14.49 30.90 -4.72
C ARG A 601 -13.90 30.13 -5.89
N THR A 602 -12.69 30.52 -6.27
CA THR A 602 -11.85 29.73 -7.18
C THR A 602 -11.34 28.45 -6.48
N PRO A 603 -11.41 27.27 -7.11
CA PRO A 603 -10.88 26.04 -6.55
C PRO A 603 -9.38 26.13 -6.27
N ARG A 604 -8.91 25.44 -5.21
CA ARG A 604 -7.51 25.45 -4.76
C ARG A 604 -6.72 24.29 -5.38
N TRP A 605 -5.41 24.45 -5.53
CA TRP A 605 -4.52 23.31 -5.80
C TRP A 605 -4.12 22.66 -4.47
N ILE A 606 -4.53 21.40 -4.25
CA ILE A 606 -4.26 20.69 -2.97
C ILE A 606 -3.55 19.36 -3.14
N SER A 607 -3.44 18.80 -4.36
CA SER A 607 -2.75 17.53 -4.58
C SER A 607 -1.31 17.62 -4.05
N PRO A 608 -0.83 16.65 -3.24
CA PRO A 608 -1.39 15.32 -2.97
C PRO A 608 -2.32 15.19 -1.73
N TYR A 609 -2.64 16.28 -1.05
CA TYR A 609 -3.49 16.26 0.15
C TYR A 609 -4.95 15.89 -0.18
N HIS A 610 -5.70 15.45 0.83
CA HIS A 610 -7.07 14.97 0.65
C HIS A 610 -7.99 15.32 1.82
N HIS A 611 -8.96 16.20 1.57
CA HIS A 611 -10.03 16.50 2.51
C HIS A 611 -11.12 15.44 2.40
N ARG A 612 -11.14 14.52 3.36
CA ARG A 612 -12.00 13.33 3.28
C ARG A 612 -13.48 13.69 3.42
N ILE A 613 -13.84 14.72 4.20
CA ILE A 613 -15.23 15.12 4.40
C ILE A 613 -15.81 15.76 3.14
N ASP A 614 -15.07 16.68 2.51
CA ASP A 614 -15.40 17.31 1.23
C ASP A 614 -15.66 16.27 0.14
N TRP A 615 -14.76 15.29 0.02
CA TRP A 615 -14.90 14.22 -0.97
C TRP A 615 -16.09 13.31 -0.65
N GLN A 616 -16.32 12.96 0.61
CA GLN A 616 -17.48 12.15 0.99
C GLN A 616 -18.80 12.88 0.71
N LEU A 617 -18.87 14.20 0.87
CA LEU A 617 -20.07 14.97 0.51
C LEU A 617 -20.36 14.93 -0.99
N TRP A 618 -19.31 15.00 -1.83
CA TRP A 618 -19.47 14.77 -3.27
C TRP A 618 -20.03 13.37 -3.55
N ILE A 619 -19.52 12.32 -2.90
CA ILE A 619 -20.08 10.95 -3.05
C ILE A 619 -21.55 10.91 -2.57
N SER A 620 -21.87 11.56 -1.46
CA SER A 620 -23.24 11.63 -0.94
C SER A 620 -24.19 12.31 -1.92
N ALA A 621 -23.77 13.41 -2.56
CA ALA A 621 -24.58 14.10 -3.57
C ALA A 621 -24.97 13.17 -4.72
N GLN A 622 -24.01 12.35 -5.19
CA GLN A 622 -24.20 11.42 -6.32
C GLN A 622 -25.02 10.17 -5.96
N THR A 623 -25.02 9.75 -4.69
CA THR A 623 -25.77 8.56 -4.25
C THR A 623 -27.24 8.85 -3.91
N GLY A 624 -27.59 10.14 -3.81
CA GLY A 624 -28.94 10.70 -3.90
C GLY A 624 -29.79 10.65 -2.61
N ARG A 625 -29.49 9.76 -1.66
CA ARG A 625 -30.31 9.55 -0.46
C ARG A 625 -29.45 9.46 0.80
N ILE A 626 -29.89 10.09 1.89
CA ILE A 626 -29.14 10.12 3.15
C ILE A 626 -29.04 8.74 3.81
N GLU A 627 -30.01 7.85 3.57
CA GLU A 627 -30.07 6.50 4.12
C GLU A 627 -28.91 5.63 3.61
N ARG A 628 -28.38 5.97 2.43
CA ARG A 628 -27.16 5.34 1.87
C ARG A 628 -25.88 5.89 2.51
N ASN A 629 -25.98 7.01 3.22
CA ASN A 629 -24.87 7.76 3.82
C ASN A 629 -25.11 8.01 5.32
N PRO A 630 -25.24 6.96 6.15
CA PRO A 630 -25.62 7.10 7.57
C PRO A 630 -24.61 7.91 8.40
N TRP A 631 -23.36 8.02 7.94
CA TRP A 631 -22.36 8.89 8.56
C TRP A 631 -22.80 10.36 8.56
N MET A 632 -23.61 10.78 7.59
CA MET A 632 -24.04 12.16 7.42
C MET A 632 -25.04 12.58 8.51
N LEU A 633 -25.88 11.67 9.01
CA LEU A 633 -26.76 11.94 10.16
C LEU A 633 -25.94 12.28 11.41
N SER A 634 -24.91 11.48 11.68
CA SER A 634 -23.97 11.76 12.78
C SER A 634 -23.24 13.09 12.55
N PHE A 635 -22.83 13.38 11.33
CA PHE A 635 -22.19 14.65 10.98
C PHE A 635 -23.11 15.86 11.25
N LEU A 636 -24.36 15.83 10.78
CA LEU A 636 -25.36 16.89 11.04
C LEU A 636 -25.60 17.07 12.53
N LEU A 637 -25.72 15.97 13.28
CA LEU A 637 -25.87 16.01 14.74
C LEU A 637 -24.67 16.71 15.40
N LYS A 638 -23.46 16.40 14.94
CA LYS A 638 -22.22 17.01 15.47
C LYS A 638 -22.08 18.50 15.14
N LEU A 639 -22.63 18.96 14.02
CA LEU A 639 -22.68 20.38 13.69
C LEU A 639 -23.67 21.14 14.58
N LEU A 640 -24.85 20.58 14.87
CA LEU A 640 -25.81 21.14 15.84
C LEU A 640 -25.20 21.21 17.25
N GLN A 641 -24.49 20.16 17.65
CA GLN A 641 -23.80 20.09 18.94
C GLN A 641 -22.56 20.98 19.04
N GLN A 642 -22.20 21.67 17.96
CA GLN A 642 -21.01 22.53 17.89
C GLN A 642 -19.72 21.80 18.32
N GLU A 643 -19.58 20.56 17.84
CA GLU A 643 -18.47 19.69 18.24
C GLU A 643 -17.18 20.11 17.56
N LYS A 644 -16.29 20.75 18.35
CA LYS A 644 -15.05 21.40 17.89
C LYS A 644 -14.18 20.54 16.95
N ASP A 645 -14.04 19.25 17.26
CA ASP A 645 -13.20 18.34 16.46
C ASP A 645 -13.80 18.09 15.06
N VAL A 646 -15.13 18.11 14.93
CA VAL A 646 -15.85 17.94 13.66
C VAL A 646 -15.91 19.26 12.90
N ILE A 647 -16.18 20.37 13.60
CA ILE A 647 -16.14 21.72 13.02
C ILE A 647 -14.75 22.04 12.46
N GLY A 648 -13.68 21.62 13.13
CA GLY A 648 -12.30 21.80 12.65
C GLY A 648 -11.96 21.07 11.33
N LEU A 649 -12.88 20.26 10.79
CA LEU A 649 -12.75 19.69 9.43
C LEU A 649 -13.22 20.67 8.34
N LEU A 650 -13.96 21.71 8.72
CA LEU A 650 -14.54 22.71 7.84
C LEU A 650 -13.58 23.89 7.64
N GLU A 651 -13.90 24.74 6.68
CA GLU A 651 -13.13 25.98 6.46
C GLU A 651 -13.47 27.04 7.51
N SER A 652 -14.76 27.20 7.80
CA SER A 652 -15.25 28.19 8.76
C SER A 652 -16.54 27.71 9.39
N ASP A 653 -16.73 28.03 10.67
CA ASP A 653 -17.99 27.84 11.37
C ASP A 653 -18.83 29.14 11.35
N PRO A 654 -20.06 29.12 10.80
CA PRO A 654 -20.93 30.30 10.78
C PRO A 654 -21.40 30.80 12.16
N TRP A 655 -21.12 30.05 13.22
CA TRP A 655 -21.50 30.36 14.60
C TRP A 655 -20.32 30.75 15.50
N ASP A 656 -19.09 30.68 14.99
CA ASP A 656 -17.91 31.05 15.77
C ASP A 656 -18.01 32.52 16.23
N GLY A 657 -17.65 32.76 17.49
CA GLY A 657 -17.75 34.08 18.12
C GLY A 657 -19.16 34.66 18.30
N SER A 658 -20.23 33.98 17.88
CA SER A 658 -21.60 34.54 17.90
C SER A 658 -22.31 34.48 19.25
N GLY A 659 -21.76 33.74 20.22
CA GLY A 659 -22.39 33.50 21.54
C GLY A 659 -23.68 32.67 21.51
N THR A 660 -24.13 32.22 20.33
CA THR A 660 -25.36 31.44 20.13
C THR A 660 -25.05 30.13 19.41
N SER A 661 -25.85 29.10 19.66
CA SER A 661 -25.70 27.79 19.01
C SER A 661 -26.90 27.47 18.12
N PRO A 662 -26.70 26.83 16.96
CA PRO A 662 -27.79 26.47 16.07
C PRO A 662 -28.72 25.45 16.73
N LYS A 663 -30.04 25.62 16.52
CA LYS A 663 -31.07 24.70 17.00
C LYS A 663 -31.64 23.83 15.88
N TYR A 664 -31.59 24.35 14.66
CA TYR A 664 -32.15 23.71 13.47
C TYR A 664 -31.07 23.52 12.41
N ILE A 665 -31.13 22.40 11.70
CA ILE A 665 -30.24 22.09 10.58
C ILE A 665 -31.04 21.52 9.41
N ARG A 666 -30.57 21.81 8.18
CA ARG A 666 -31.09 21.24 6.95
C ARG A 666 -29.97 21.04 5.94
N VAL A 667 -30.25 20.23 4.93
CA VAL A 667 -29.39 19.99 3.78
C VAL A 667 -30.17 20.32 2.52
N GLU A 668 -29.70 21.31 1.79
CA GLU A 668 -30.24 21.73 0.51
C GLU A 668 -29.37 21.14 -0.62
N LYS A 669 -29.99 20.92 -1.78
CA LYS A 669 -29.34 20.39 -2.98
C LYS A 669 -29.33 21.48 -4.05
N TYR A 670 -28.15 21.73 -4.60
CA TYR A 670 -27.94 22.74 -5.63
C TYR A 670 -27.25 22.14 -6.84
N LYS A 671 -27.57 22.66 -8.02
CA LYS A 671 -26.85 22.43 -9.25
C LYS A 671 -25.81 23.53 -9.43
N TYR A 672 -24.58 23.15 -9.72
CA TYR A 672 -23.48 24.05 -9.99
C TYR A 672 -23.05 23.91 -11.45
N SER A 673 -22.66 25.03 -12.06
CA SER A 673 -21.97 25.04 -13.36
C SER A 673 -20.91 26.13 -13.41
N TYR A 674 -19.89 25.94 -14.23
CA TYR A 674 -18.86 26.95 -14.43
C TYR A 674 -19.42 28.16 -15.18
N ASN A 675 -19.08 29.35 -14.70
CA ASN A 675 -19.19 30.54 -15.53
C ASN A 675 -18.06 30.61 -16.56
N LYS A 676 -18.33 31.27 -17.70
CA LYS A 676 -17.31 31.47 -18.74
C LYS A 676 -16.08 32.17 -18.17
N ARG A 677 -14.93 31.96 -18.83
CA ARG A 677 -13.67 32.59 -18.42
C ARG A 677 -13.81 34.11 -18.42
N GLY A 678 -13.37 34.75 -17.35
CA GLY A 678 -13.45 36.21 -17.18
C GLY A 678 -14.76 36.69 -16.53
N SER A 679 -15.78 35.84 -16.41
CA SER A 679 -17.02 36.16 -15.71
C SER A 679 -16.89 35.95 -14.20
N SER A 680 -17.60 36.78 -13.44
CA SER A 680 -17.83 36.66 -11.99
C SER A 680 -19.34 36.60 -11.74
N PRO A 681 -19.85 35.75 -10.82
CA PRO A 681 -19.13 34.82 -9.94
C PRO A 681 -18.45 33.66 -10.69
N TYR A 682 -17.57 32.90 -10.03
CA TYR A 682 -16.84 31.77 -10.65
C TYR A 682 -17.78 30.59 -11.01
N TRP A 683 -18.78 30.36 -10.17
CA TRP A 683 -19.83 29.35 -10.35
C TRP A 683 -21.20 29.99 -10.53
N ASN A 684 -22.05 29.39 -11.36
CA ASN A 684 -23.50 29.55 -11.26
C ASN A 684 -24.04 28.47 -10.31
N ARG A 685 -24.97 28.86 -9.43
CA ARG A 685 -25.70 27.91 -8.58
C ARG A 685 -27.20 28.07 -8.75
N GLU A 686 -27.90 26.96 -8.84
CA GLU A 686 -29.37 26.90 -8.91
C GLU A 686 -29.88 25.92 -7.85
N ARG A 687 -30.90 26.33 -7.08
CA ARG A 687 -31.48 25.45 -6.06
C ARG A 687 -32.35 24.39 -6.73
N ILE A 688 -32.00 23.12 -6.55
CA ILE A 688 -32.80 21.98 -7.03
C ILE A 688 -33.93 21.68 -6.05
N GLY A 689 -33.63 21.69 -4.76
CA GLY A 689 -34.59 21.37 -3.71
C GLY A 689 -33.94 20.89 -2.43
N ARG A 690 -34.76 20.43 -1.48
CA ARG A 690 -34.26 19.95 -0.19
C ARG A 690 -33.79 18.51 -0.28
N TYR A 691 -32.58 18.25 0.21
CA TYR A 691 -32.02 16.91 0.31
C TYR A 691 -32.46 16.22 1.61
N PHE A 692 -32.43 16.93 2.74
CA PHE A 692 -32.82 16.39 4.04
C PHE A 692 -33.16 17.50 5.07
N PRO A 693 -34.20 17.34 5.91
CA PRO A 693 -35.22 16.29 5.87
C PRO A 693 -36.10 16.43 4.62
N TYR A 694 -36.72 15.34 4.16
CA TYR A 694 -37.61 15.41 3.00
C TYR A 694 -38.83 16.31 3.30
N GLY A 695 -39.23 17.15 2.34
CA GLY A 695 -40.35 18.11 2.50
C GLY A 695 -39.89 19.50 2.98
N GLN A 696 -40.79 20.27 3.61
CA GLN A 696 -40.50 21.63 4.09
C GLN A 696 -39.99 21.68 5.55
N GLY A 697 -39.74 20.54 6.19
CA GLY A 697 -39.32 20.47 7.59
C GLY A 697 -37.87 20.86 7.87
N VAL A 698 -37.55 20.97 9.16
CA VAL A 698 -36.22 21.23 9.73
C VAL A 698 -35.88 20.12 10.74
N LEU A 699 -34.59 19.96 11.06
CA LEU A 699 -34.16 18.95 12.04
C LEU A 699 -33.64 19.61 13.31
N THR A 700 -34.14 19.13 14.44
CA THR A 700 -33.57 19.42 15.76
C THR A 700 -32.59 18.32 16.19
N GLU A 701 -31.82 18.59 17.24
CA GLU A 701 -30.92 17.61 17.84
C GLU A 701 -31.68 16.34 18.31
N ALA A 702 -32.88 16.52 18.89
CA ALA A 702 -33.71 15.41 19.36
C ALA A 702 -34.13 14.50 18.20
N MET A 703 -34.64 15.08 17.11
CA MET A 703 -35.05 14.33 15.92
C MET A 703 -33.90 13.53 15.32
N LEU A 704 -32.70 14.12 15.20
CA LEU A 704 -31.53 13.40 14.69
C LEU A 704 -31.11 12.26 15.61
N LYS A 705 -31.17 12.43 16.94
CA LYS A 705 -30.87 11.35 17.89
C LYS A 705 -31.85 10.19 17.75
N ASP A 706 -33.13 10.47 17.53
CA ASP A 706 -34.14 9.43 17.36
C ASP A 706 -33.94 8.66 16.06
N ILE A 707 -33.72 9.37 14.93
CA ILE A 707 -33.39 8.75 13.63
C ILE A 707 -32.14 7.87 13.75
N ILE A 708 -31.06 8.35 14.40
CA ILE A 708 -29.82 7.57 14.56
C ILE A 708 -30.03 6.33 15.45
N ARG A 709 -30.94 6.39 16.43
CA ARG A 709 -31.32 5.25 17.27
C ARG A 709 -32.27 4.28 16.57
N GLY A 710 -32.75 4.63 15.37
CA GLY A 710 -33.75 3.86 14.64
C GLY A 710 -35.13 3.89 15.29
N ARG A 711 -35.47 5.00 15.96
CA ARG A 711 -36.77 5.26 16.57
C ARG A 711 -37.63 6.14 15.69
#